data_AF-A0A7V2QEG7-F1
#
_entry.id   AF-A0A7V2QEG7-F1
#
_cell.length_a   1.000
_cell.length_b   1.000
_cell.length_c   1.000
_cell.angle_alpha   90.00
_cell.angle_beta   90.00
_cell.angle_gamma   90.00
#
_symmetry.space_group_name_H-M   'P 1'
#
loop_
_entity.id
_entity.type
_entity.pdbx_description
1 polymer ?
#
loop_
_entity_poly.entity_id
_entity_poly.type
_entity_poly.pdbx_seq_one_letter_code
_entity_poly.pdbx_strand_id
1 'polypeptide(L)'
;MILRWYLGLQLFGLAALPLTLRLFRHLPGRGYSFARPLGLLVGGWLFWILLTFGWLPNTGGAVLVVLALLAAAGLYLVSRSSDLSLPSRRHILAVEALFIAAFAAWCAVRAHMPRIETAGGEKWMEIGFLNAVLRSPRFPPHDPWLSGFAISYYYFGYVMMGMLVRLSAVPSTIGFNLGIASLFALTCTGAYGLVYALLAREGEEKAAWGGLLGPLLVVLTGNLEGLLEVFHARGLFPASFWRWLDIRSINVPPPPLSEGSWVPTRFIWWWQASRVIHDYAPWHTPTNPAEWEVIDEFPAFSFILGDMHPHLLGLPFVLLALALALALCMRPATGSRRRLTLHVSRFTFHVTLPLAPWKLFLYALCLGGLGFLNTWDFPIYLFVVVAAFALSSYHRHSQFTTRPILTFALLLAVGGFALYLPFWIGFRSQAGGLLPNLFNSTRLPQFLVMFGPLLLPVVALAVTIARREGIKTGQVALGTGSILLGMVLFLLLAALITPQGRQYLAAWRSGGPIPGLEHIPDAPRLIGQRLLERLLAPWTPLALAALLTTALLVLLRPAPLRHAPLHPEVAYALLLVLTGALLTLAVEFVYLRDIFGTRMNTVFKFYFQTWVVWGIAGAYGLARGLMQRRVWAAAALLLILAGLVYPALAIPARAQEYDGPPTLDGAAHLRRIYTADFEAIAWLNENVDGAPVILEAPGDRFRAYTYEGRVSAFTGLPTLLGWGGHEHQWRGNYDEPARREPDIERLYTTADPAETLTLLDRYGIRYVYVGPLERTRYPPAGLAKFDRILETVYDAAGVTIYRYTPAAGETPTDAPESEPTRPRQPLAVP
;
A
#
# COMPACT_ATOMS: atom_id res chain seq x y z
N MET A 1 12.10 23.74 10.43
CA MET A 1 11.05 22.70 10.37
C MET A 1 11.63 21.31 10.09
N ILE A 2 12.38 21.12 9.00
CA ILE A 2 13.03 19.84 8.65
C ILE A 2 13.80 19.23 9.84
N LEU A 3 14.66 20.01 10.51
CA LEU A 3 15.42 19.53 11.66
C LEU A 3 14.52 19.09 12.83
N ARG A 4 13.45 19.82 13.14
CA ARG A 4 12.49 19.43 14.20
C ARG A 4 11.82 18.10 13.87
N TRP A 5 11.41 17.92 12.62
CA TRP A 5 10.84 16.66 12.13
C TRP A 5 11.83 15.50 12.24
N TYR A 6 13.04 15.72 11.74
CA TYR A 6 14.12 14.74 11.83
C TYR A 6 14.36 14.31 13.28
N LEU A 7 14.51 15.26 14.21
CA LEU A 7 14.70 14.98 15.63
C LEU A 7 13.49 14.26 16.25
N GLY A 8 12.26 14.66 15.91
CA GLY A 8 11.04 13.98 16.33
C GLY A 8 11.06 12.50 15.93
N LEU A 9 11.43 12.20 14.68
CA LEU A 9 11.57 10.83 14.20
C LEU A 9 12.72 10.06 14.90
N GLN A 10 13.81 10.74 15.28
CA GLN A 10 14.87 10.11 16.07
C GLN A 10 14.38 9.65 17.45
N LEU A 11 13.48 10.40 18.09
CA LEU A 11 12.93 10.01 19.38
C LEU A 11 12.19 8.66 19.33
N PHE A 12 11.45 8.39 18.25
CA PHE A 12 10.82 7.07 18.05
C PHE A 12 11.86 5.96 17.94
N GLY A 13 12.92 6.18 17.16
CA GLY A 13 14.02 5.22 17.01
C GLY A 13 14.74 4.94 18.33
N LEU A 14 15.06 5.99 19.09
CA LEU A 14 15.73 5.88 20.39
C LEU A 14 14.87 5.19 21.44
N ALA A 15 13.57 5.52 21.50
CA ALA A 15 12.63 4.88 22.43
C ALA A 15 12.49 3.36 22.17
N ALA A 16 12.49 2.95 20.89
CA ALA A 16 12.40 1.55 20.52
C ALA A 16 13.75 0.81 20.54
N LEU A 17 14.88 1.51 20.55
CA LEU A 17 16.20 0.91 20.38
C LEU A 17 16.49 -0.24 21.37
N PRO A 18 16.25 -0.12 22.70
CA PRO A 18 16.46 -1.22 23.63
C PRO A 18 15.63 -2.46 23.28
N LEU A 19 14.37 -2.25 22.88
CA LEU A 19 13.46 -3.30 22.47
C LEU A 19 13.93 -4.00 21.19
N THR A 20 14.34 -3.22 20.20
CA THR A 20 14.87 -3.67 18.91
C THR A 20 16.11 -4.55 19.08
N LEU A 21 17.08 -4.09 19.87
CA LEU A 21 18.32 -4.84 20.13
C LEU A 21 18.04 -6.22 20.74
N ARG A 22 17.01 -6.35 21.58
CA ARG A 22 16.59 -7.62 22.19
C ARG A 22 15.74 -8.48 21.25
N LEU A 23 14.86 -7.88 20.47
CA LEU A 23 13.99 -8.56 19.52
C LEU A 23 14.83 -9.24 18.43
N PHE A 24 15.77 -8.47 17.85
CA PHE A 24 16.63 -8.83 16.73
C PHE A 24 18.04 -9.24 17.14
N ARG A 25 18.28 -9.64 18.39
CA ARG A 25 19.61 -10.00 18.91
C ARG A 25 20.40 -11.04 18.09
N HIS A 26 19.68 -11.86 17.31
CA HIS A 26 20.26 -12.91 16.46
C HIS A 26 20.56 -12.43 15.03
N LEU A 27 20.14 -11.21 14.67
CA LEU A 27 20.55 -10.58 13.42
C LEU A 27 21.90 -9.87 13.62
N PRO A 28 22.82 -9.94 12.64
CA PRO A 28 24.11 -9.24 12.70
C PRO A 28 24.01 -7.74 13.00
N GLY A 29 23.07 -7.04 12.37
CA GLY A 29 22.81 -5.61 12.62
C GLY A 29 21.97 -5.32 13.87
N ARG A 30 21.58 -6.36 14.62
CA ARG A 30 20.74 -6.30 15.84
C ARG A 30 19.46 -5.47 15.72
N GLY A 31 18.96 -5.37 14.50
CA GLY A 31 17.76 -4.65 14.16
C GLY A 31 17.89 -3.12 14.14
N TYR A 32 19.08 -2.53 14.25
CA TYR A 32 19.26 -1.07 14.34
C TYR A 32 18.55 -0.31 13.22
N SER A 33 18.64 -0.79 11.97
CA SER A 33 17.92 -0.24 10.81
C SER A 33 16.39 -0.20 10.98
N PHE A 34 15.82 -1.05 11.84
CA PHE A 34 14.39 -1.16 12.08
C PHE A 34 13.95 -0.50 13.39
N ALA A 35 14.83 0.19 14.10
CA ALA A 35 14.48 0.86 15.35
C ALA A 35 13.41 1.96 15.13
N ARG A 36 13.57 2.79 14.08
CA ARG A 36 12.60 3.85 13.76
C ARG A 36 11.24 3.31 13.31
N PRO A 37 11.14 2.35 12.36
CA PRO A 37 9.86 1.71 12.03
C PRO A 37 9.22 0.99 13.23
N LEU A 38 9.98 0.26 14.04
CA LEU A 38 9.41 -0.39 15.23
C LEU A 38 8.88 0.63 16.23
N GLY A 39 9.61 1.73 16.45
CA GLY A 39 9.18 2.82 17.33
C GLY A 39 7.91 3.51 16.86
N LEU A 40 7.84 3.84 15.57
CA LEU A 40 6.63 4.41 14.97
C LEU A 40 5.43 3.45 15.09
N LEU A 41 5.61 2.17 14.79
CA LEU A 41 4.51 1.21 14.79
C LEU A 41 4.02 0.90 16.22
N VAL A 42 4.93 0.57 17.15
CA VAL A 42 4.55 0.23 18.52
C VAL A 42 4.08 1.47 19.28
N GLY A 43 4.77 2.60 19.11
CA GLY A 43 4.34 3.88 19.66
C GLY A 43 3.01 4.33 19.04
N GLY A 44 2.83 4.17 17.74
CA GLY A 44 1.57 4.45 17.05
C GLY A 44 0.42 3.60 17.57
N TRP A 45 0.65 2.30 17.80
CA TRP A 45 -0.36 1.39 18.34
C TRP A 45 -0.75 1.77 19.77
N LEU A 46 0.24 2.04 20.63
CA LEU A 46 0.01 2.50 22.00
C LEU A 46 -0.75 3.83 22.02
N PHE A 47 -0.35 4.79 21.19
CA PHE A 47 -1.05 6.07 21.08
C PHE A 47 -2.50 5.88 20.62
N TRP A 48 -2.71 5.14 19.53
CA TRP A 48 -4.02 4.86 18.97
C TRP A 48 -4.96 4.17 19.96
N ILE A 49 -4.50 3.11 20.64
CA ILE A 49 -5.35 2.33 21.54
C ILE A 49 -5.71 3.14 22.80
N LEU A 50 -4.77 3.92 23.34
CA LEU A 50 -5.00 4.76 24.52
C LEU A 50 -5.96 5.92 24.22
N LEU A 51 -5.89 6.52 23.02
CA LEU A 51 -6.85 7.54 22.56
C LEU A 51 -8.23 6.94 22.30
N THR A 52 -8.30 5.73 21.75
CA THR A 52 -9.56 5.03 21.45
C THR A 52 -10.36 4.77 22.73
N PHE A 53 -9.68 4.41 23.83
CA PHE A 53 -10.33 4.22 25.14
C PHE A 53 -10.40 5.49 26.01
N GLY A 54 -9.97 6.64 25.49
CA GLY A 54 -10.03 7.93 26.20
C GLY A 54 -9.05 8.08 27.36
N TRP A 55 -8.00 7.26 27.44
CA TRP A 55 -6.97 7.35 28.49
C TRP A 55 -5.93 8.44 28.24
N LEU A 56 -5.77 8.87 26.98
CA LEU A 56 -4.89 9.98 26.61
C LEU A 56 -5.58 10.93 25.63
N PRO A 57 -5.34 12.25 25.72
CA PRO A 57 -5.80 13.20 24.72
C PRO A 57 -4.89 13.20 23.49
N ASN A 58 -5.41 13.57 22.32
CA ASN A 58 -4.64 13.70 21.09
C ASN A 58 -3.71 14.93 21.10
N THR A 59 -2.57 14.84 21.78
CA THR A 59 -1.61 15.95 21.97
C THR A 59 -0.16 15.51 21.79
N GLY A 60 0.75 16.47 21.58
CA GLY A 60 2.20 16.19 21.57
C GLY A 60 2.71 15.62 22.90
N GLY A 61 2.13 16.02 24.04
CA GLY A 61 2.44 15.47 25.35
C GLY A 61 2.10 13.98 25.47
N ALA A 62 0.93 13.57 24.95
CA ALA A 62 0.55 12.16 24.90
C ALA A 62 1.49 11.32 24.03
N VAL A 63 2.02 11.87 22.93
CA VAL A 63 3.07 11.21 22.13
C VAL A 63 4.32 10.95 22.98
N LEU A 64 4.78 11.94 23.76
CA LEU A 64 5.95 11.79 24.64
C LEU A 64 5.73 10.74 25.74
N VAL A 65 4.53 10.70 26.35
CA VAL A 65 4.16 9.68 27.34
C VAL A 65 4.29 8.27 26.74
N VAL A 66 3.74 8.07 25.54
CA VAL A 66 3.81 6.77 24.86
C VAL A 66 5.25 6.37 24.53
N LEU A 67 6.08 7.32 24.08
CA LEU A 67 7.51 7.07 23.84
C LEU A 67 8.26 6.72 25.13
N ALA A 68 7.93 7.36 26.26
CA ALA A 68 8.50 7.03 27.56
C ALA A 68 8.10 5.62 28.02
N LEU A 69 6.83 5.23 27.84
CA LEU A 69 6.36 3.87 28.13
C LEU A 69 7.07 2.82 27.27
N LEU A 70 7.24 3.09 25.98
CA LEU A 70 7.97 2.22 25.06
C LEU A 70 9.44 2.06 25.48
N ALA A 71 10.12 3.18 25.79
CA ALA A 71 11.50 3.18 26.26
C ALA A 71 11.65 2.40 27.58
N ALA A 72 10.75 2.63 28.55
CA ALA A 72 10.74 1.94 29.83
C ALA A 72 10.54 0.43 29.66
N ALA A 73 9.59 0.01 28.81
CA ALA A 73 9.37 -1.40 28.50
C ALA A 73 10.61 -2.04 27.84
N GLY A 74 11.24 -1.33 26.90
CA GLY A 74 12.49 -1.74 26.27
C GLY A 74 13.62 -1.91 27.28
N LEU A 75 13.87 -0.92 28.13
CA LEU A 75 14.91 -0.93 29.16
C LEU A 75 14.69 -2.02 30.21
N TYR A 76 13.44 -2.20 30.67
CA TYR A 76 13.06 -3.29 31.57
C TYR A 76 13.36 -4.67 30.95
N LEU A 77 13.05 -4.85 29.67
CA LEU A 77 13.36 -6.09 29.00
C LEU A 77 14.88 -6.26 28.87
N VAL A 78 15.63 -5.23 28.51
CA VAL A 78 17.09 -5.28 28.43
C VAL A 78 17.74 -5.62 29.77
N SER A 79 17.28 -5.07 30.90
CA SER A 79 17.83 -5.35 32.23
C SER A 79 17.66 -6.81 32.67
N ARG A 80 16.73 -7.54 32.04
CA ARG A 80 16.53 -8.99 32.22
C ARG A 80 17.37 -9.84 31.25
N SER A 81 18.36 -9.27 30.57
CA SER A 81 19.29 -9.95 29.66
C SER A 81 20.72 -9.73 30.10
N SER A 82 21.54 -10.79 30.12
CA SER A 82 22.99 -10.67 30.22
C SER A 82 23.68 -10.49 28.86
N ASP A 83 22.97 -10.78 27.77
CA ASP A 83 23.49 -10.79 26.40
C ASP A 83 22.89 -9.63 25.59
N LEU A 84 23.38 -8.42 25.85
CA LEU A 84 23.12 -7.24 25.04
C LEU A 84 24.44 -6.67 24.54
N SER A 85 24.48 -6.36 23.25
CA SER A 85 25.68 -5.86 22.61
C SER A 85 25.22 -4.99 21.44
N LEU A 86 25.98 -3.96 21.10
CA LEU A 86 25.65 -3.03 20.02
C LEU A 86 26.12 -3.59 18.67
N PRO A 87 25.45 -3.27 17.55
CA PRO A 87 25.98 -3.59 16.23
C PRO A 87 27.33 -2.89 15.99
N SER A 88 28.02 -3.29 14.92
CA SER A 88 29.31 -2.67 14.56
C SER A 88 29.14 -1.15 14.37
N ARG A 89 30.17 -0.37 14.74
CA ARG A 89 30.18 1.08 14.50
C ARG A 89 30.01 1.41 13.01
N ARG A 90 30.59 0.59 12.13
CA ARG A 90 30.46 0.72 10.67
C ARG A 90 29.01 0.58 10.23
N HIS A 91 28.28 -0.42 10.73
CA HIS A 91 26.87 -0.61 10.40
C HIS A 91 26.02 0.57 10.90
N ILE A 92 26.23 1.03 12.14
CA ILE A 92 25.52 2.20 12.68
C ILE A 92 25.75 3.42 11.78
N LEU A 93 27.02 3.76 11.50
CA LEU A 93 27.35 4.91 10.65
C LEU A 93 26.78 4.79 9.25
N ALA A 94 26.80 3.59 8.66
CA ALA A 94 26.20 3.35 7.34
C ALA A 94 24.68 3.55 7.34
N VAL A 95 23.97 3.06 8.37
CA VAL A 95 22.52 3.27 8.51
C VAL A 95 22.19 4.74 8.69
N GLU A 96 22.91 5.45 9.56
CA GLU A 96 22.67 6.87 9.82
C GLU A 96 23.01 7.75 8.62
N ALA A 97 24.14 7.51 7.96
CA ALA A 97 24.52 8.23 6.74
C ALA A 97 23.52 7.99 5.62
N LEU A 98 23.12 6.74 5.40
CA LEU A 98 22.10 6.39 4.39
C LEU A 98 20.75 7.05 4.72
N PHE A 99 20.35 7.02 5.99
CA PHE A 99 19.09 7.64 6.43
C PHE A 99 19.09 9.15 6.14
N ILE A 100 20.14 9.87 6.59
CA ILE A 100 20.27 11.32 6.42
C ILE A 100 20.32 11.67 4.93
N ALA A 101 21.12 10.95 4.14
CA ALA A 101 21.24 11.19 2.71
C ALA A 101 19.91 10.96 1.97
N ALA A 102 19.24 9.82 2.24
CA ALA A 102 17.95 9.50 1.62
C ALA A 102 16.86 10.49 2.03
N PHE A 103 16.80 10.88 3.31
CA PHE A 103 15.83 11.84 3.82
C PHE A 103 16.04 13.24 3.21
N ALA A 104 17.29 13.72 3.17
CA ALA A 104 17.62 15.02 2.58
C ALA A 104 17.37 15.04 1.07
N ALA A 105 17.77 13.99 0.36
CA ALA A 105 17.53 13.86 -1.08
C ALA A 105 16.02 13.88 -1.38
N TRP A 106 15.21 13.12 -0.63
CA TRP A 106 13.78 13.08 -0.88
C TRP A 106 13.07 14.37 -0.43
N CYS A 107 13.56 15.07 0.59
CA CYS A 107 13.11 16.44 0.88
C CYS A 107 13.35 17.37 -0.31
N ALA A 108 14.51 17.28 -0.97
CA ALA A 108 14.79 18.09 -2.15
C ALA A 108 13.88 17.75 -3.34
N VAL A 109 13.63 16.46 -3.59
CA VAL A 109 12.68 15.99 -4.61
C VAL A 109 11.28 16.54 -4.32
N ARG A 110 10.76 16.35 -3.10
CA ARG A 110 9.44 16.83 -2.71
C ARG A 110 9.34 18.36 -2.75
N ALA A 111 10.42 19.08 -2.45
CA ALA A 111 10.43 20.53 -2.51
C ALA A 111 10.19 21.08 -3.92
N HIS A 112 10.56 20.32 -4.96
CA HIS A 112 10.32 20.68 -6.37
C HIS A 112 9.01 20.11 -6.92
N MET A 113 8.30 19.28 -6.13
CA MET A 113 7.02 18.66 -6.52
C MET A 113 5.98 18.74 -5.39
N PRO A 114 5.79 19.88 -4.69
CA PRO A 114 5.16 19.86 -3.38
C PRO A 114 3.65 19.73 -3.41
N ARG A 115 3.02 20.03 -4.55
CA ARG A 115 1.57 20.24 -4.66
C ARG A 115 0.78 19.05 -4.12
N ILE A 116 -0.10 19.35 -3.17
CA ILE A 116 -1.21 18.49 -2.76
C ILE A 116 -2.39 18.99 -3.59
N GLU A 117 -2.61 18.39 -4.76
CA GLU A 117 -3.66 18.79 -5.70
C GLU A 117 -4.45 17.56 -6.15
N THR A 118 -5.58 17.78 -6.82
CA THR A 118 -6.48 16.70 -7.28
C THR A 118 -5.98 16.04 -8.57
N ALA A 119 -5.15 16.75 -9.32
CA ALA A 119 -4.54 16.23 -10.54
C ALA A 119 -3.46 15.20 -10.22
N GLY A 120 -3.59 14.01 -10.82
CA GLY A 120 -2.57 12.97 -10.78
C GLY A 120 -2.45 12.24 -9.44
N GLY A 121 -3.55 12.03 -8.70
CA GLY A 121 -3.56 11.14 -7.52
C GLY A 121 -4.60 11.49 -6.46
N GLU A 122 -4.45 10.87 -5.29
CA GLU A 122 -5.40 10.97 -4.17
C GLU A 122 -4.92 11.90 -3.04
N LYS A 123 -3.87 12.70 -3.26
CA LYS A 123 -3.26 13.59 -2.24
C LYS A 123 -4.27 14.46 -1.50
N TRP A 124 -5.31 14.89 -2.20
CA TRP A 124 -6.41 15.70 -1.67
C TRP A 124 -7.18 14.97 -0.55
N MET A 125 -7.46 13.68 -0.74
CA MET A 125 -8.05 12.80 0.28
C MET A 125 -7.09 12.61 1.45
N GLU A 126 -5.83 12.32 1.13
CA GLU A 126 -4.81 11.93 2.11
C GLU A 126 -4.48 13.07 3.09
N ILE A 127 -4.44 14.32 2.60
CA ILE A 127 -4.30 15.49 3.49
C ILE A 127 -5.55 15.67 4.37
N GLY A 128 -6.74 15.36 3.83
CA GLY A 128 -7.99 15.34 4.58
C GLY A 128 -7.94 14.36 5.75
N PHE A 129 -7.50 13.13 5.51
CA PHE A 129 -7.35 12.13 6.58
C PHE A 129 -6.29 12.52 7.60
N LEU A 130 -5.15 13.08 7.18
CA LEU A 130 -4.13 13.58 8.10
C LEU A 130 -4.69 14.72 8.99
N ASN A 131 -5.40 15.67 8.40
CA ASN A 131 -6.01 16.78 9.14
C ASN A 131 -7.15 16.31 10.05
N ALA A 132 -7.98 15.37 9.61
CA ALA A 132 -9.01 14.77 10.44
C ALA A 132 -8.38 14.09 11.67
N VAL A 133 -7.32 13.29 11.49
CA VAL A 133 -6.55 12.69 12.59
C VAL A 133 -5.98 13.75 13.55
N LEU A 134 -5.52 14.90 13.03
CA LEU A 134 -5.00 16.00 13.86
C LEU A 134 -6.11 16.81 14.55
N ARG A 135 -7.34 16.76 14.06
CA ARG A 135 -8.46 17.52 14.62
C ARG A 135 -9.34 16.69 15.55
N SER A 136 -9.40 15.36 15.36
CA SER A 136 -10.19 14.48 16.22
C SER A 136 -9.61 14.41 17.64
N PRO A 137 -10.41 14.68 18.69
CA PRO A 137 -9.93 14.60 20.08
C PRO A 137 -9.71 13.17 20.57
N ARG A 138 -10.46 12.22 19.99
CA ARG A 138 -10.48 10.79 20.32
C ARG A 138 -10.65 9.98 19.03
N PHE A 139 -10.38 8.68 19.10
CA PHE A 139 -10.44 7.77 17.94
C PHE A 139 -11.61 6.78 18.04
N PRO A 140 -12.14 6.30 16.89
CA PRO A 140 -11.66 6.53 15.52
C PRO A 140 -11.84 7.99 15.04
N PRO A 141 -10.95 8.50 14.17
CA PRO A 141 -11.07 9.85 13.66
C PRO A 141 -12.34 10.01 12.83
N HIS A 142 -12.96 11.20 12.90
CA HIS A 142 -14.13 11.52 12.10
C HIS A 142 -13.76 11.58 10.62
N ASP A 143 -14.72 11.28 9.76
CA ASP A 143 -14.55 11.35 8.31
C ASP A 143 -14.61 12.82 7.86
N PRO A 144 -13.57 13.37 7.21
CA PRO A 144 -13.63 14.74 6.69
C PRO A 144 -14.66 14.89 5.57
N TRP A 145 -14.99 13.81 4.84
CA TRP A 145 -15.86 13.85 3.66
C TRP A 145 -17.23 13.19 3.86
N LEU A 146 -17.56 12.75 5.07
CA LEU A 146 -18.89 12.26 5.38
C LEU A 146 -19.24 12.49 6.87
N SER A 147 -19.84 13.65 7.16
CA SER A 147 -20.16 14.05 8.53
C SER A 147 -21.03 13.03 9.28
N GLY A 148 -20.74 12.82 10.56
CA GLY A 148 -21.42 11.82 11.38
C GLY A 148 -20.84 10.41 11.27
N PHE A 149 -19.83 10.19 10.43
CA PHE A 149 -19.12 8.92 10.31
C PHE A 149 -17.66 9.05 10.73
N ALA A 150 -17.04 7.92 11.04
CA ALA A 150 -15.59 7.79 11.15
C ALA A 150 -14.97 7.40 9.80
N ILE A 151 -13.68 7.68 9.62
CA ILE A 151 -12.92 7.25 8.44
C ILE A 151 -13.03 5.73 8.29
N SER A 152 -13.62 5.28 7.19
CA SER A 152 -13.74 3.85 6.85
C SER A 152 -12.66 3.45 5.85
N TYR A 153 -11.41 3.75 6.19
CA TYR A 153 -10.22 3.52 5.37
C TYR A 153 -8.98 3.25 6.23
N TYR A 154 -7.83 2.96 5.62
CA TYR A 154 -6.59 2.57 6.30
C TYR A 154 -5.89 3.76 7.01
N TYR A 155 -6.44 4.21 8.14
CA TYR A 155 -6.00 5.48 8.73
C TYR A 155 -4.77 5.41 9.66
N PHE A 156 -4.23 4.22 9.95
CA PHE A 156 -3.14 4.06 10.93
C PHE A 156 -1.84 4.77 10.54
N GLY A 157 -1.53 4.80 9.24
CA GLY A 157 -0.36 5.52 8.73
C GLY A 157 -0.48 7.03 8.98
N TYR A 158 -1.67 7.61 8.80
CA TYR A 158 -1.92 9.02 9.10
C TYR A 158 -1.85 9.31 10.60
N VAL A 159 -2.20 8.35 11.47
CA VAL A 159 -1.95 8.47 12.93
C VAL A 159 -0.47 8.64 13.21
N MET A 160 0.39 7.79 12.64
CA MET A 160 1.84 7.89 12.85
C MET A 160 2.43 9.19 12.28
N MET A 161 1.99 9.62 11.09
CA MET A 161 2.42 10.91 10.53
C MET A 161 1.88 12.09 11.36
N GLY A 162 0.65 12.01 11.86
CA GLY A 162 0.04 13.00 12.76
C GLY A 162 0.80 13.14 14.08
N MET A 163 1.28 12.03 14.65
CA MET A 163 2.16 12.07 15.83
C MET A 163 3.45 12.84 15.56
N LEU A 164 4.08 12.64 14.39
CA LEU A 164 5.28 13.39 13.98
C LEU A 164 4.97 14.87 13.72
N VAL A 165 3.84 15.18 13.08
CA VAL A 165 3.36 16.56 12.88
C VAL A 165 3.23 17.29 14.21
N ARG A 166 2.56 16.68 15.19
CA ARG A 166 2.39 17.25 16.54
C ARG A 166 3.71 17.42 17.27
N LEU A 167 4.53 16.37 17.32
CA LEU A 167 5.81 16.39 18.06
C LEU A 167 6.79 17.41 17.49
N SER A 168 6.74 17.63 16.17
CA SER A 168 7.66 18.51 15.45
C SER A 168 7.15 19.95 15.32
N ALA A 169 5.90 20.19 15.72
CA ALA A 169 5.18 21.46 15.57
C ALA A 169 5.34 22.03 14.15
N VAL A 170 4.93 21.27 13.13
CA VAL A 170 4.95 21.71 11.73
C VAL A 170 3.51 21.75 11.18
N PRO A 171 3.19 22.66 10.24
CA PRO A 171 1.92 22.58 9.51
C PRO A 171 1.75 21.22 8.83
N SER A 172 0.53 20.69 8.77
CA SER A 172 0.24 19.38 8.18
C SER A 172 0.60 19.33 6.69
N THR A 173 0.46 20.43 5.95
CA THR A 173 0.82 20.54 4.53
C THR A 173 2.32 20.40 4.28
N ILE A 174 3.16 20.79 5.25
CA ILE A 174 4.61 20.55 5.26
C ILE A 174 4.91 19.14 5.78
N GLY A 175 4.20 18.73 6.83
CA GLY A 175 4.27 17.40 7.42
C GLY A 175 3.96 16.28 6.42
N PHE A 176 3.09 16.53 5.46
CA PHE A 176 2.75 15.60 4.39
C PHE A 176 3.99 15.24 3.55
N ASN A 177 4.68 16.24 3.01
CA ASN A 177 5.90 16.04 2.21
C ASN A 177 7.07 15.50 3.05
N LEU A 178 7.21 15.94 4.31
CA LEU A 178 8.21 15.39 5.24
C LEU A 178 7.92 13.92 5.61
N GLY A 179 6.63 13.55 5.71
CA GLY A 179 6.17 12.18 5.90
C GLY A 179 6.63 11.29 4.76
N ILE A 180 6.38 11.69 3.51
CA ILE A 180 6.83 10.94 2.32
C ILE A 180 8.36 10.79 2.31
N ALA A 181 9.11 11.86 2.60
CA ALA A 181 10.57 11.80 2.69
C ALA A 181 11.05 10.85 3.81
N SER A 182 10.31 10.76 4.92
CA SER A 182 10.59 9.82 6.01
C SER A 182 10.33 8.39 5.58
N LEU A 183 9.19 8.11 4.93
CA LEU A 183 8.87 6.78 4.40
C LEU A 183 9.95 6.31 3.43
N PHE A 184 10.45 7.20 2.55
CA PHE A 184 11.55 6.90 1.64
C PHE A 184 12.82 6.50 2.39
N ALA A 185 13.28 7.33 3.32
CA ALA A 185 14.50 7.07 4.09
C ALA A 185 14.39 5.79 4.95
N LEU A 186 13.24 5.58 5.61
CA LEU A 186 12.98 4.38 6.39
C LEU A 186 13.00 3.13 5.51
N THR A 187 12.41 3.20 4.31
CA THR A 187 12.42 2.10 3.35
C THR A 187 13.84 1.79 2.87
N CYS A 188 14.63 2.82 2.54
CA CYS A 188 16.03 2.64 2.15
C CYS A 188 16.84 1.94 3.24
N THR A 189 16.73 2.41 4.50
CA THR A 189 17.45 1.79 5.62
C THR A 189 16.96 0.38 5.97
N GLY A 190 15.65 0.12 5.86
CA GLY A 190 15.08 -1.22 6.08
C GLY A 190 15.58 -2.22 5.03
N ALA A 191 15.62 -1.82 3.75
CA ALA A 191 16.11 -2.67 2.67
C ALA A 191 17.60 -2.94 2.82
N TYR A 192 18.39 -1.90 3.17
CA TYR A 192 19.80 -2.03 3.51
C TYR A 192 20.01 -3.00 4.69
N GLY A 193 19.25 -2.85 5.77
CA GLY A 193 19.37 -3.69 6.97
C GLY A 193 19.10 -5.16 6.71
N LEU A 194 18.10 -5.47 5.87
CA LEU A 194 17.80 -6.85 5.44
C LEU A 194 18.95 -7.45 4.63
N VAL A 195 19.42 -6.76 3.59
CA VAL A 195 20.48 -7.27 2.71
C VAL A 195 21.82 -7.35 3.45
N TYR A 196 22.14 -6.38 4.30
CA TYR A 196 23.29 -6.43 5.22
C TYR A 196 23.23 -7.69 6.10
N ALA A 197 22.08 -7.97 6.72
CA ALA A 197 21.93 -9.16 7.57
C ALA A 197 22.10 -10.48 6.80
N LEU A 198 21.66 -10.54 5.53
CA LEU A 198 21.85 -11.70 4.67
C LEU A 198 23.32 -11.89 4.22
N LEU A 199 24.10 -10.82 4.15
CA LEU A 199 25.48 -10.84 3.68
C LEU A 199 26.53 -10.88 4.79
N ALA A 200 26.16 -10.67 6.06
CA ALA A 200 27.11 -10.55 7.17
C ALA A 200 28.09 -11.73 7.30
N ARG A 201 27.65 -12.95 6.94
CA ARG A 201 28.52 -14.15 6.92
C ARG A 201 29.68 -14.06 5.93
N GLU A 202 29.52 -13.26 4.88
CA GLU A 202 30.52 -13.06 3.84
C GLU A 202 31.56 -11.99 4.22
N GLY A 203 31.43 -11.41 5.41
CA GLY A 203 32.32 -10.37 5.95
C GLY A 203 31.63 -9.00 6.06
N GLU A 204 32.05 -8.24 7.07
CA GLU A 204 31.47 -6.92 7.40
C GLU A 204 31.54 -5.93 6.24
N GLU A 205 32.64 -5.93 5.48
CA GLU A 205 32.82 -5.05 4.34
C GLU A 205 31.87 -5.37 3.20
N LYS A 206 31.76 -6.65 2.83
CA LYS A 206 30.85 -7.11 1.78
C LYS A 206 29.39 -6.91 2.18
N ALA A 207 29.06 -7.06 3.46
CA ALA A 207 27.73 -6.76 3.96
C ALA A 207 27.40 -5.27 3.91
N ALA A 208 28.34 -4.39 4.27
CA ALA A 208 28.15 -2.94 4.21
C ALA A 208 27.95 -2.44 2.77
N TRP A 209 28.82 -2.84 1.84
CA TRP A 209 28.70 -2.39 0.44
C TRP A 209 27.58 -3.10 -0.30
N GLY A 210 27.47 -4.43 -0.17
CA GLY A 210 26.41 -5.20 -0.79
C GLY A 210 25.02 -4.88 -0.23
N GLY A 211 24.93 -4.43 1.01
CA GLY A 211 23.70 -3.92 1.62
C GLY A 211 23.06 -2.78 0.83
N LEU A 212 23.85 -1.93 0.17
CA LEU A 212 23.36 -0.81 -0.65
C LEU A 212 22.60 -1.26 -1.91
N LEU A 213 22.75 -2.53 -2.33
CA LEU A 213 21.91 -3.08 -3.40
C LEU A 213 20.44 -3.21 -2.99
N GLY A 214 20.16 -3.29 -1.68
CA GLY A 214 18.78 -3.30 -1.14
C GLY A 214 17.99 -2.05 -1.54
N PRO A 215 18.36 -0.84 -1.08
CA PRO A 215 17.67 0.39 -1.48
C PRO A 215 17.71 0.63 -3.00
N LEU A 216 18.78 0.24 -3.68
CA LEU A 216 18.88 0.33 -5.14
C LEU A 216 17.75 -0.42 -5.83
N LEU A 217 17.54 -1.70 -5.52
CA LEU A 217 16.55 -2.53 -6.21
C LEU A 217 15.13 -2.35 -5.69
N VAL A 218 14.97 -2.08 -4.39
CA VAL A 218 13.63 -1.94 -3.79
C VAL A 218 13.02 -0.58 -4.10
N VAL A 219 13.80 0.51 -4.04
CA VAL A 219 13.24 1.86 -4.01
C VAL A 219 13.68 2.74 -5.17
N LEU A 220 14.93 2.60 -5.65
CA LEU A 220 15.46 3.49 -6.69
C LEU A 220 15.18 2.98 -8.10
N THR A 221 15.36 1.69 -8.35
CA THR A 221 15.21 1.09 -9.69
C THR A 221 13.73 1.10 -10.10
N GLY A 222 13.43 1.64 -11.28
CA GLY A 222 12.11 1.50 -11.91
C GLY A 222 12.03 0.29 -12.83
N ASN A 223 10.89 0.11 -13.50
CA ASN A 223 10.74 -0.92 -14.52
C ASN A 223 11.35 -0.48 -15.86
N LEU A 224 11.31 -1.35 -16.89
CA LEU A 224 11.92 -1.06 -18.19
C LEU A 224 11.10 -0.10 -19.06
N GLU A 225 9.89 0.26 -18.62
CA GLU A 225 8.97 1.08 -19.40
C GLU A 225 9.56 2.48 -19.65
N GLY A 226 10.22 3.09 -18.66
CA GLY A 226 10.81 4.41 -18.84
C GLY A 226 11.88 4.48 -19.93
N LEU A 227 12.64 3.39 -20.15
CA LEU A 227 13.56 3.30 -21.30
C LEU A 227 12.81 3.08 -22.62
N LEU A 228 11.71 2.31 -22.58
CA LEU A 228 10.88 2.09 -23.77
C LEU A 228 10.19 3.37 -24.23
N GLU A 229 9.77 4.25 -23.32
CA GLU A 229 9.28 5.60 -23.65
C GLU A 229 10.36 6.44 -24.37
N VAL A 230 11.63 6.35 -23.94
CA VAL A 230 12.74 6.99 -24.64
C VAL A 230 12.92 6.44 -26.05
N PHE A 231 12.89 5.10 -26.19
CA PHE A 231 13.02 4.46 -27.51
C PHE A 231 11.84 4.77 -28.43
N HIS A 232 10.63 4.84 -27.86
CA HIS A 232 9.40 5.20 -28.56
C HIS A 232 9.45 6.64 -29.06
N ALA A 233 9.74 7.59 -28.17
CA ALA A 233 9.93 9.00 -28.53
C ALA A 233 11.02 9.16 -29.60
N ARG A 234 12.12 8.40 -29.50
CA ARG A 234 13.21 8.45 -30.48
C ARG A 234 12.85 7.86 -31.85
N GLY A 235 11.71 7.19 -31.99
CA GLY A 235 11.28 6.53 -33.23
C GLY A 235 12.06 5.24 -33.50
N LEU A 236 12.60 4.59 -32.46
CA LEU A 236 13.27 3.30 -32.60
C LEU A 236 12.25 2.16 -32.71
N PHE A 237 12.65 1.08 -33.36
CA PHE A 237 11.85 -0.13 -33.62
C PHE A 237 10.63 0.07 -34.54
N PRO A 238 10.24 -0.97 -35.32
CA PRO A 238 9.10 -0.88 -36.22
C PRO A 238 7.75 -0.88 -35.46
N ALA A 239 6.69 -0.34 -36.07
CA ALA A 239 5.34 -0.34 -35.50
C ALA A 239 4.78 -1.74 -35.14
N SER A 240 5.31 -2.81 -35.74
CA SER A 240 4.97 -4.18 -35.35
C SER A 240 5.50 -4.56 -33.98
N PHE A 241 6.66 -4.04 -33.56
CA PHE A 241 7.22 -4.28 -32.22
C PHE A 241 6.35 -3.65 -31.14
N TRP A 242 5.99 -2.38 -31.31
CA TRP A 242 5.13 -1.63 -30.40
C TRP A 242 3.75 -2.27 -30.23
N ARG A 243 3.12 -2.71 -31.33
CA ARG A 243 1.86 -3.48 -31.30
C ARG A 243 1.99 -4.85 -30.66
N TRP A 244 3.14 -5.52 -30.81
CA TRP A 244 3.40 -6.80 -30.16
C TRP A 244 3.59 -6.65 -28.65
N LEU A 245 4.29 -5.60 -28.23
CA LEU A 245 4.54 -5.26 -26.83
C LEU A 245 3.25 -4.86 -26.11
N ASP A 246 2.40 -4.09 -26.79
CA ASP A 246 1.04 -3.78 -26.37
C ASP A 246 0.95 -3.13 -24.99
N ILE A 247 1.81 -2.14 -24.75
CA ILE A 247 1.70 -1.25 -23.59
C ILE A 247 0.89 -0.04 -24.04
N ARG A 248 -0.09 0.37 -23.23
CA ARG A 248 -0.96 1.51 -23.52
C ARG A 248 -0.12 2.74 -23.86
N SER A 249 -0.61 3.57 -24.78
CA SER A 249 0.05 4.82 -25.21
C SER A 249 1.33 4.70 -26.05
N ILE A 250 2.03 3.56 -26.02
CA ILE A 250 3.21 3.27 -26.86
C ILE A 250 3.01 2.10 -27.82
N ASN A 251 1.80 1.54 -27.90
CA ASN A 251 1.42 0.50 -28.87
C ASN A 251 1.13 1.04 -30.28
N VAL A 252 1.21 2.35 -30.46
CA VAL A 252 1.09 3.09 -31.73
C VAL A 252 2.41 3.80 -32.05
N PRO A 253 2.66 4.23 -33.31
CA PRO A 253 3.83 5.08 -33.61
C PRO A 253 3.88 6.35 -32.76
N PRO A 254 5.07 6.91 -32.49
CA PRO A 254 5.20 8.14 -31.69
C PRO A 254 4.45 9.30 -32.34
N PRO A 255 3.81 10.17 -31.54
CA PRO A 255 3.18 11.37 -32.08
C PRO A 255 4.27 12.33 -32.62
N PRO A 256 3.97 13.16 -33.64
CA PRO A 256 4.96 14.03 -34.28
C PRO A 256 5.72 14.95 -33.32
N LEU A 257 5.08 15.40 -32.23
CA LEU A 257 5.69 16.26 -31.20
C LEU A 257 6.75 15.56 -30.33
N SER A 258 6.70 14.23 -30.25
CA SER A 258 7.66 13.43 -29.48
C SER A 258 8.73 12.80 -30.37
N GLU A 259 8.48 12.75 -31.68
CA GLU A 259 9.31 12.04 -32.64
C GLU A 259 10.75 12.60 -32.70
N GLY A 260 11.71 11.70 -32.50
CA GLY A 260 13.14 12.01 -32.53
C GLY A 260 13.71 12.52 -31.20
N SER A 261 12.92 12.70 -30.14
CA SER A 261 13.44 13.15 -28.84
C SER A 261 14.11 12.01 -28.04
N TRP A 262 15.15 12.34 -27.26
CA TRP A 262 15.74 11.44 -26.27
C TRP A 262 15.08 11.55 -24.89
N VAL A 263 14.26 12.57 -24.68
CA VAL A 263 13.47 12.79 -23.47
C VAL A 263 12.00 12.71 -23.86
N PRO A 264 11.20 11.80 -23.30
CA PRO A 264 9.79 11.72 -23.63
C PRO A 264 9.08 13.03 -23.27
N THR A 265 8.33 13.58 -24.24
CA THR A 265 7.61 14.86 -24.11
C THR A 265 6.10 14.70 -24.08
N ARG A 266 5.59 13.46 -24.25
CA ARG A 266 4.15 13.19 -24.17
C ARG A 266 3.64 13.61 -22.79
N PHE A 267 2.50 14.31 -22.77
CA PHE A 267 1.86 14.69 -21.51
C PHE A 267 1.72 13.46 -20.61
N ILE A 268 2.14 13.60 -19.35
CA ILE A 268 2.10 12.57 -18.30
C ILE A 268 2.76 11.23 -18.68
N TRP A 269 3.76 11.20 -19.57
CA TRP A 269 4.41 9.97 -20.02
C TRP A 269 4.88 9.07 -18.87
N TRP A 270 5.41 9.67 -17.79
CA TRP A 270 5.93 8.96 -16.62
C TRP A 270 4.85 8.15 -15.89
N TRP A 271 3.56 8.46 -16.09
CA TRP A 271 2.45 7.69 -15.53
C TRP A 271 2.36 6.28 -16.08
N GLN A 272 2.72 6.12 -17.37
CA GLN A 272 2.58 4.88 -18.13
C GLN A 272 3.45 3.76 -17.56
N ALA A 273 4.53 4.09 -16.85
CA ALA A 273 5.36 3.14 -16.11
C ALA A 273 4.56 2.32 -15.08
N SER A 274 3.45 2.84 -14.56
CA SER A 274 2.57 2.13 -13.61
C SER A 274 1.37 1.43 -14.27
N ARG A 275 1.35 1.35 -15.60
CA ARG A 275 0.29 0.80 -16.44
C ARG A 275 0.87 -0.09 -17.55
N VAL A 276 1.86 -0.91 -17.24
CA VAL A 276 2.53 -1.78 -18.22
C VAL A 276 1.62 -2.94 -18.62
N ILE A 277 0.79 -3.43 -17.70
CA ILE A 277 -0.13 -4.52 -17.99
C ILE A 277 -1.37 -3.99 -18.73
N HIS A 278 -1.69 -4.62 -19.86
CA HIS A 278 -2.87 -4.27 -20.66
C HIS A 278 -3.85 -5.45 -20.68
N ASP A 279 -4.98 -5.30 -19.98
CA ASP A 279 -6.06 -6.28 -19.95
C ASP A 279 -7.20 -5.87 -20.89
N TYR A 280 -7.91 -6.86 -21.42
CA TYR A 280 -9.03 -6.66 -22.34
C TYR A 280 -10.30 -7.26 -21.79
N ALA A 281 -11.43 -6.62 -22.10
CA ALA A 281 -12.72 -7.26 -21.92
C ALA A 281 -12.84 -8.45 -22.91
N PRO A 282 -13.58 -9.51 -22.55
CA PRO A 282 -13.73 -10.69 -23.41
C PRO A 282 -14.30 -10.39 -24.82
N TRP A 283 -15.01 -9.27 -24.97
CA TRP A 283 -15.61 -8.82 -26.23
C TRP A 283 -14.82 -7.73 -26.97
N HIS A 284 -13.60 -7.41 -26.53
CA HIS A 284 -12.75 -6.43 -27.21
C HIS A 284 -12.48 -6.85 -28.65
N THR A 285 -12.66 -5.92 -29.58
CA THR A 285 -12.21 -6.02 -30.97
C THR A 285 -11.47 -4.75 -31.39
N PRO A 286 -10.59 -4.79 -32.41
CA PRO A 286 -9.93 -3.58 -32.90
C PRO A 286 -10.89 -2.46 -33.35
N THR A 287 -12.11 -2.81 -33.79
CA THR A 287 -13.15 -1.87 -34.21
C THR A 287 -14.06 -1.41 -33.08
N ASN A 288 -14.08 -2.13 -31.96
CA ASN A 288 -14.82 -1.78 -30.74
C ASN A 288 -13.93 -2.09 -29.52
N PRO A 289 -13.00 -1.19 -29.18
CA PRO A 289 -12.03 -1.44 -28.13
C PRO A 289 -12.73 -1.44 -26.76
N ALA A 290 -12.65 -2.56 -26.06
CA ALA A 290 -13.09 -2.70 -24.68
C ALA A 290 -11.89 -3.07 -23.81
N GLU A 291 -11.20 -2.07 -23.29
CA GLU A 291 -9.95 -2.21 -22.54
C GLU A 291 -10.20 -2.03 -21.04
N TRP A 292 -9.43 -2.73 -20.21
CA TRP A 292 -9.44 -2.55 -18.76
C TRP A 292 -8.09 -2.03 -18.30
N GLU A 293 -8.11 -0.90 -17.60
CA GLU A 293 -6.90 -0.38 -16.99
C GLU A 293 -6.46 -1.28 -15.83
N VAL A 294 -5.17 -1.63 -15.82
CA VAL A 294 -4.54 -2.39 -14.74
C VAL A 294 -3.50 -1.51 -14.08
N ILE A 295 -3.57 -1.39 -12.76
CA ILE A 295 -2.61 -0.66 -11.95
C ILE A 295 -1.49 -1.64 -11.58
N ASP A 296 -0.26 -1.35 -11.97
CA ASP A 296 0.92 -2.15 -11.63
C ASP A 296 2.09 -1.24 -11.16
N GLU A 297 1.84 -0.52 -10.07
CA GLU A 297 2.86 0.34 -9.46
C GLU A 297 4.02 -0.44 -8.84
N PHE A 298 5.14 0.26 -8.68
CA PHE A 298 6.34 -0.16 -7.95
C PHE A 298 6.85 1.00 -7.08
N PRO A 299 7.71 0.75 -6.06
CA PRO A 299 8.05 1.77 -5.07
C PRO A 299 8.61 3.08 -5.63
N ALA A 300 9.51 3.03 -6.62
CA ALA A 300 10.03 4.24 -7.28
C ALA A 300 8.90 5.10 -7.88
N PHE A 301 7.92 4.48 -8.55
CA PHE A 301 6.75 5.19 -9.07
C PHE A 301 5.95 5.86 -7.94
N SER A 302 5.56 5.12 -6.91
CA SER A 302 4.71 5.66 -5.84
C SER A 302 5.40 6.80 -5.05
N PHE A 303 6.72 6.75 -4.90
CA PHE A 303 7.47 7.85 -4.28
C PHE A 303 7.56 9.10 -5.18
N ILE A 304 7.69 8.94 -6.50
CA ILE A 304 7.72 10.03 -7.49
C ILE A 304 6.33 10.67 -7.64
N LEU A 305 5.28 9.82 -7.67
CA LEU A 305 3.89 10.24 -7.60
C LEU A 305 3.68 11.16 -6.39
N GLY A 306 4.13 10.69 -5.22
CA GLY A 306 4.15 11.46 -3.97
C GLY A 306 2.81 11.48 -3.26
N ASP A 307 2.04 10.41 -3.40
CA ASP A 307 0.80 10.16 -2.66
C ASP A 307 1.18 9.47 -1.34
N MET A 308 0.60 9.93 -0.24
CA MET A 308 0.74 9.29 1.07
C MET A 308 -0.20 8.08 1.19
N HIS A 309 -0.27 7.26 0.14
CA HIS A 309 -1.25 6.21 0.02
C HIS A 309 -0.90 5.04 0.97
N PRO A 310 -1.89 4.29 1.47
CA PRO A 310 -1.72 3.15 2.37
C PRO A 310 -0.60 2.14 2.07
N HIS A 311 -0.36 1.76 0.81
CA HIS A 311 0.73 0.84 0.46
C HIS A 311 2.11 1.49 0.65
N LEU A 312 2.23 2.79 0.40
CA LEU A 312 3.45 3.55 0.63
C LEU A 312 3.69 3.76 2.14
N LEU A 313 2.63 4.10 2.89
CA LEU A 313 2.64 4.20 4.35
C LEU A 313 3.07 2.87 5.00
N GLY A 314 2.61 1.74 4.45
CA GLY A 314 2.93 0.40 4.93
C GLY A 314 4.36 -0.07 4.63
N LEU A 315 5.02 0.50 3.63
CA LEU A 315 6.26 -0.05 3.05
C LEU A 315 7.44 -0.21 4.05
N PRO A 316 7.75 0.74 4.95
CA PRO A 316 8.79 0.53 5.96
C PRO A 316 8.46 -0.60 6.95
N PHE A 317 7.18 -0.82 7.22
CA PHE A 317 6.69 -1.81 8.18
C PHE A 317 6.61 -3.21 7.56
N VAL A 318 6.37 -3.28 6.25
CA VAL A 318 6.58 -4.48 5.44
C VAL A 318 8.03 -4.97 5.59
N LEU A 319 9.02 -4.09 5.46
CA LEU A 319 10.43 -4.45 5.64
C LEU A 319 10.75 -4.86 7.09
N LEU A 320 10.09 -4.26 8.08
CA LEU A 320 10.14 -4.72 9.47
C LEU A 320 9.57 -6.14 9.62
N ALA A 321 8.45 -6.47 8.99
CA ALA A 321 7.88 -7.83 9.01
C ALA A 321 8.79 -8.86 8.33
N LEU A 322 9.43 -8.48 7.22
CA LEU A 322 10.49 -9.29 6.61
C LEU A 322 11.65 -9.50 7.59
N ALA A 323 12.09 -8.48 8.31
CA ALA A 323 13.16 -8.61 9.31
C ALA A 323 12.77 -9.54 10.46
N LEU A 324 11.50 -9.52 10.90
CA LEU A 324 10.97 -10.47 11.88
C LEU A 324 11.04 -11.91 11.35
N ALA A 325 10.64 -12.14 10.10
CA ALA A 325 10.75 -13.45 9.46
C ALA A 325 12.22 -13.91 9.37
N LEU A 326 13.14 -13.02 8.98
CA LEU A 326 14.58 -13.32 8.92
C LEU A 326 15.15 -13.66 10.30
N ALA A 327 14.73 -12.94 11.34
CA ALA A 327 15.17 -13.20 12.72
C ALA A 327 14.78 -14.59 13.22
N LEU A 328 13.65 -15.16 12.75
CA LEU A 328 13.27 -16.54 13.02
C LEU A 328 14.24 -17.53 12.34
N CYS A 329 14.57 -17.29 11.07
CA CYS A 329 15.53 -18.11 10.32
C CYS A 329 16.94 -18.08 10.94
N MET A 330 17.35 -16.93 11.50
CA MET A 330 18.71 -16.71 12.05
C MET A 330 18.91 -17.13 13.50
N ARG A 331 17.85 -17.52 14.22
CA ARG A 331 17.97 -17.93 15.63
C ARG A 331 18.98 -19.10 15.79
N PRO A 332 19.70 -19.29 16.89
CA PRO A 332 20.47 -20.53 17.13
C PRO A 332 19.57 -21.74 17.40
N ALA A 333 20.04 -22.96 17.08
CA ALA A 333 19.29 -24.22 17.24
C ALA A 333 19.15 -24.67 18.71
N THR A 334 20.07 -24.25 19.58
CA THR A 334 20.17 -24.63 21.01
C THR A 334 19.27 -23.81 21.94
N GLY A 335 18.41 -22.93 21.40
CA GLY A 335 17.51 -22.11 22.20
C GLY A 335 16.46 -22.96 22.94
N SER A 336 16.43 -22.86 24.27
CA SER A 336 15.40 -23.46 25.14
C SER A 336 14.00 -23.20 24.56
N ARG A 337 13.33 -24.28 24.17
CA ARG A 337 11.91 -24.30 23.83
C ARG A 337 11.12 -23.91 25.07
N ARG A 338 10.24 -22.91 24.97
CA ARG A 338 9.40 -22.48 26.08
C ARG A 338 8.01 -23.09 25.92
N ARG A 339 7.54 -23.80 26.95
CA ARG A 339 6.18 -24.32 27.02
C ARG A 339 5.26 -23.14 27.32
N LEU A 340 4.41 -22.77 26.36
CA LEU A 340 3.29 -21.88 26.55
C LEU A 340 2.10 -22.75 27.00
N THR A 341 1.51 -22.42 28.15
CA THR A 341 0.27 -23.06 28.60
C THR A 341 -0.87 -22.08 28.33
N LEU A 342 -1.82 -22.52 27.51
CA LEU A 342 -3.04 -21.77 27.18
C LEU A 342 -4.19 -22.41 27.94
N HIS A 343 -4.85 -21.63 28.77
CA HIS A 343 -6.09 -22.02 29.45
C HIS A 343 -7.25 -21.42 28.67
N VAL A 344 -8.10 -22.28 28.08
CA VAL A 344 -9.33 -21.86 27.39
C VAL A 344 -10.48 -22.61 28.04
N SER A 345 -11.23 -21.91 28.91
CA SER A 345 -12.29 -22.51 29.72
C SER A 345 -11.78 -23.73 30.51
N ARG A 346 -12.42 -24.90 30.37
CA ARG A 346 -12.06 -26.17 31.04
C ARG A 346 -10.88 -26.91 30.41
N PHE A 347 -10.36 -26.45 29.25
CA PHE A 347 -9.30 -27.14 28.52
C PHE A 347 -7.96 -26.43 28.69
N THR A 348 -6.92 -27.21 29.03
CA THR A 348 -5.54 -26.73 29.10
C THR A 348 -4.76 -27.26 27.92
N PHE A 349 -4.29 -26.36 27.05
CA PHE A 349 -3.46 -26.69 25.90
C PHE A 349 -2.00 -26.33 26.20
N HIS A 350 -1.10 -27.30 26.06
CA HIS A 350 0.32 -27.05 26.14
C HIS A 350 0.92 -26.97 24.75
N VAL A 351 1.46 -25.80 24.42
CA VAL A 351 2.06 -25.52 23.12
C VAL A 351 3.49 -25.08 23.35
N THR A 352 4.43 -25.82 22.80
CA THR A 352 5.83 -25.48 22.93
C THR A 352 6.24 -24.61 21.75
N LEU A 353 6.35 -23.30 21.98
CA LEU A 353 6.80 -22.34 20.98
C LEU A 353 8.23 -21.86 21.30
N PRO A 354 9.05 -21.58 20.29
CA PRO A 354 10.43 -21.19 20.52
C PRO A 354 10.58 -19.66 20.67
N LEU A 355 9.51 -18.96 21.04
CA LEU A 355 9.47 -17.53 21.30
C LEU A 355 8.94 -17.27 22.71
N ALA A 356 9.45 -16.23 23.36
CA ALA A 356 8.87 -15.73 24.61
C ALA A 356 7.53 -15.03 24.33
N PRO A 357 6.58 -15.01 25.28
CA PRO A 357 5.27 -14.38 25.10
C PRO A 357 5.33 -12.93 24.59
N TRP A 358 6.22 -12.11 25.13
CA TRP A 358 6.39 -10.72 24.67
C TRP A 358 6.89 -10.62 23.21
N LYS A 359 7.68 -11.58 22.72
CA LYS A 359 8.07 -11.62 21.30
C LYS A 359 6.88 -11.99 20.44
N LEU A 360 6.09 -12.97 20.86
CA LEU A 360 4.88 -13.37 20.15
C LEU A 360 3.90 -12.20 20.06
N PHE A 361 3.72 -11.46 21.15
CA PHE A 361 2.93 -10.22 21.18
C PHE A 361 3.44 -9.20 20.16
N LEU A 362 4.75 -8.91 20.12
CA LEU A 362 5.29 -7.96 19.15
C LEU A 362 5.15 -8.44 17.70
N TYR A 363 5.29 -9.73 17.43
CA TYR A 363 5.04 -10.27 16.09
C TYR A 363 3.58 -10.10 15.69
N ALA A 364 2.64 -10.43 16.57
CA ALA A 364 1.22 -10.25 16.34
C ALA A 364 0.87 -8.76 16.16
N LEU A 365 1.45 -7.86 16.98
CA LEU A 365 1.25 -6.42 16.90
C LEU A 365 1.77 -5.85 15.57
N CYS A 366 2.99 -6.21 15.15
CA CYS A 366 3.57 -5.74 13.90
C CYS A 366 2.80 -6.25 12.68
N LEU A 367 2.45 -7.54 12.66
CA LEU A 367 1.67 -8.13 11.56
C LEU A 367 0.24 -7.59 11.52
N GLY A 368 -0.45 -7.51 12.66
CA GLY A 368 -1.77 -6.90 12.75
C GLY A 368 -1.77 -5.42 12.30
N GLY A 369 -0.69 -4.70 12.59
CA GLY A 369 -0.49 -3.31 12.15
C GLY A 369 -0.44 -3.19 10.62
N LEU A 370 0.11 -4.18 9.91
CA LEU A 370 0.03 -4.22 8.45
C LEU A 370 -1.42 -4.35 7.97
N GLY A 371 -2.26 -5.10 8.68
CA GLY A 371 -3.69 -5.23 8.35
C GLY A 371 -4.44 -3.89 8.42
N PHE A 372 -4.04 -3.03 9.35
CA PHE A 372 -4.59 -1.69 9.53
C PHE A 372 -3.95 -0.64 8.60
N LEU A 373 -2.65 -0.79 8.28
CA LEU A 373 -1.95 0.08 7.32
C LEU A 373 -2.38 -0.16 5.88
N ASN A 374 -2.53 -1.43 5.50
CA ASN A 374 -2.94 -1.86 4.17
C ASN A 374 -3.36 -3.35 4.28
N THR A 375 -4.67 -3.62 4.37
CA THR A 375 -5.20 -4.94 4.71
C THR A 375 -4.63 -6.12 3.92
N TRP A 376 -4.25 -5.89 2.65
CA TRP A 376 -3.67 -6.90 1.77
C TRP A 376 -2.30 -7.42 2.25
N ASP A 377 -1.55 -6.59 2.98
CA ASP A 377 -0.20 -6.93 3.42
C ASP A 377 -0.21 -7.94 4.58
N PHE A 378 -1.26 -7.94 5.40
CA PHE A 378 -1.37 -8.86 6.55
C PHE A 378 -1.27 -10.35 6.16
N PRO A 379 -2.11 -10.90 5.27
CA PRO A 379 -2.01 -12.32 4.92
C PRO A 379 -0.68 -12.66 4.22
N ILE A 380 -0.14 -11.75 3.41
CA ILE A 380 1.13 -11.95 2.70
C ILE A 380 2.28 -12.11 3.70
N TYR A 381 2.41 -11.17 4.63
CA TYR A 381 3.54 -11.18 5.57
C TYR A 381 3.34 -12.13 6.76
N LEU A 382 2.08 -12.46 7.11
CA LEU A 382 1.78 -13.60 7.96
C LEU A 382 2.29 -14.90 7.33
N PHE A 383 2.03 -15.13 6.03
CA PHE A 383 2.57 -16.28 5.30
C PHE A 383 4.10 -16.30 5.34
N VAL A 384 4.77 -15.19 5.04
CA VAL A 384 6.25 -15.14 5.05
C VAL A 384 6.82 -15.46 6.43
N VAL A 385 6.27 -14.90 7.51
CA VAL A 385 6.71 -15.16 8.88
C VAL A 385 6.47 -16.62 9.29
N VAL A 386 5.30 -17.17 8.98
CA VAL A 386 4.96 -18.58 9.27
C VAL A 386 5.82 -19.53 8.45
N ALA A 387 6.04 -19.25 7.17
CA ALA A 387 6.90 -20.04 6.29
C ALA A 387 8.36 -20.00 6.75
N ALA A 388 8.87 -18.85 7.19
CA ALA A 388 10.19 -18.72 7.81
C ALA A 388 10.31 -19.58 9.07
N PHE A 389 9.26 -19.59 9.92
CA PHE A 389 9.21 -20.46 11.09
C PHE A 389 9.18 -21.94 10.72
N ALA A 390 8.39 -22.31 9.71
CA ALA A 390 8.26 -23.68 9.21
C ALA A 390 9.59 -24.18 8.63
N LEU A 391 10.24 -23.39 7.77
CA LEU A 391 11.55 -23.71 7.18
C LEU A 391 12.62 -23.84 8.25
N SER A 392 12.68 -22.89 9.19
CA SER A 392 13.60 -22.99 10.33
C SER A 392 13.34 -24.23 11.17
N SER A 393 12.09 -24.69 11.29
CA SER A 393 11.76 -25.89 12.05
C SER A 393 12.13 -27.15 11.27
N TYR A 394 11.89 -27.18 9.96
CA TYR A 394 12.18 -28.27 9.04
C TYR A 394 13.68 -28.56 8.93
N HIS A 395 14.53 -27.54 8.74
CA HIS A 395 15.98 -27.77 8.57
C HIS A 395 16.73 -28.10 9.86
N ARG A 396 16.10 -27.96 11.04
CA ARG A 396 16.79 -28.10 12.34
C ARG A 396 16.42 -29.33 13.14
N HIS A 397 15.28 -29.93 12.86
CA HIS A 397 14.76 -31.04 13.65
C HIS A 397 14.67 -32.28 12.77
N SER A 398 15.10 -33.42 13.32
CA SER A 398 14.98 -34.73 12.69
C SER A 398 13.52 -35.15 12.49
N GLN A 399 12.61 -34.66 13.34
CA GLN A 399 11.17 -34.89 13.24
C GLN A 399 10.43 -33.57 12.98
N PHE A 400 9.96 -33.39 11.74
CA PHE A 400 9.11 -32.26 11.36
C PHE A 400 7.66 -32.51 11.81
N THR A 401 7.08 -31.56 12.53
CA THR A 401 5.67 -31.61 12.97
C THR A 401 4.96 -30.33 12.57
N THR A 402 3.73 -30.46 12.05
CA THR A 402 2.92 -29.32 11.59
C THR A 402 2.21 -28.60 12.72
N ARG A 403 1.90 -29.29 13.83
CA ARG A 403 1.13 -28.74 14.95
C ARG A 403 1.70 -27.42 15.51
N PRO A 404 3.01 -27.29 15.84
CA PRO A 404 3.55 -26.02 16.35
C PRO A 404 3.47 -24.89 15.33
N ILE A 405 3.57 -25.19 14.04
CA ILE A 405 3.49 -24.21 12.94
C ILE A 405 2.06 -23.69 12.83
N LEU A 406 1.07 -24.58 12.83
CA LEU A 406 -0.34 -24.21 12.80
C LEU A 406 -0.75 -23.41 14.03
N THR A 407 -0.27 -23.78 15.22
CA THR A 407 -0.54 -23.00 16.43
C THR A 407 0.14 -21.64 16.39
N PHE A 408 1.38 -21.55 15.91
CA PHE A 408 2.06 -20.27 15.74
C PHE A 408 1.32 -19.36 14.75
N ALA A 409 0.90 -19.90 13.60
CA ALA A 409 0.09 -19.19 12.62
C ALA A 409 -1.23 -18.69 13.20
N LEU A 410 -1.95 -19.56 13.92
CA LEU A 410 -3.22 -19.21 14.56
C LEU A 410 -3.05 -18.10 15.61
N LEU A 411 -2.03 -18.19 16.47
CA LEU A 411 -1.79 -17.18 17.50
C LEU A 411 -1.41 -15.82 16.90
N LEU A 412 -0.64 -15.80 15.81
CA LEU A 412 -0.32 -14.57 15.09
C LEU A 412 -1.54 -14.00 14.37
N ALA A 413 -2.35 -14.85 13.73
CA ALA A 413 -3.56 -14.43 13.04
C ALA A 413 -4.58 -13.83 14.01
N VAL A 414 -4.93 -14.58 15.06
CA VAL A 414 -5.89 -14.16 16.09
C VAL A 414 -5.35 -12.99 16.89
N GLY A 415 -4.08 -13.02 17.31
CA GLY A 415 -3.46 -11.93 18.04
C GLY A 415 -3.37 -10.65 17.19
N GLY A 416 -3.01 -10.77 15.92
CA GLY A 416 -2.95 -9.64 15.00
C GLY A 416 -4.32 -9.01 14.75
N PHE A 417 -5.39 -9.81 14.69
CA PHE A 417 -6.75 -9.27 14.60
C PHE A 417 -7.22 -8.65 15.92
N ALA A 418 -7.03 -9.36 17.04
CA ALA A 418 -7.50 -8.95 18.36
C ALA A 418 -6.88 -7.63 18.85
N LEU A 419 -5.59 -7.40 18.58
CA LEU A 419 -4.90 -6.17 18.98
C LEU A 419 -5.38 -4.91 18.25
N TYR A 420 -6.11 -5.08 17.14
CA TYR A 420 -6.67 -4.01 16.34
C TYR A 420 -8.20 -4.12 16.22
N LEU A 421 -8.83 -4.84 17.16
CA LEU A 421 -10.27 -5.10 17.13
C LEU A 421 -11.14 -3.82 17.02
N PRO A 422 -10.83 -2.70 17.71
CA PRO A 422 -11.59 -1.46 17.51
C PRO A 422 -11.63 -0.96 16.07
N PHE A 423 -10.53 -1.12 15.31
CA PHE A 423 -10.49 -0.79 13.89
C PHE A 423 -11.39 -1.75 13.08
N TRP A 424 -11.25 -3.06 13.29
CA TRP A 424 -12.02 -4.06 12.54
C TRP A 424 -13.53 -3.97 12.74
N ILE A 425 -13.99 -3.49 13.90
CA ILE A 425 -15.41 -3.27 14.18
C ILE A 425 -15.96 -2.09 13.36
N GLY A 426 -15.20 -1.00 13.24
CA GLY A 426 -15.62 0.20 12.50
C GLY A 426 -15.31 0.17 10.99
N PHE A 427 -14.45 -0.74 10.56
CA PHE A 427 -14.00 -0.83 9.17
C PHE A 427 -15.04 -1.50 8.28
N ARG A 428 -15.43 -0.83 7.19
CA ARG A 428 -16.19 -1.43 6.09
C ARG A 428 -15.26 -1.69 4.91
N SER A 429 -15.52 -2.79 4.19
CA SER A 429 -14.67 -3.25 3.09
C SER A 429 -15.52 -3.54 1.86
N GLN A 430 -14.98 -3.20 0.68
CA GLN A 430 -15.54 -3.56 -0.62
C GLN A 430 -15.22 -5.00 -1.07
N ALA A 431 -14.46 -5.77 -0.29
CA ALA A 431 -14.03 -7.11 -0.67
C ALA A 431 -15.22 -8.09 -0.78
N GLY A 432 -15.49 -8.57 -2.00
CA GLY A 432 -16.61 -9.47 -2.34
C GLY A 432 -16.23 -10.95 -2.52
N GLY A 433 -15.04 -11.37 -2.08
CA GLY A 433 -14.54 -12.75 -2.18
C GLY A 433 -13.65 -13.03 -3.40
N LEU A 434 -13.10 -14.24 -3.49
CA LEU A 434 -12.20 -14.64 -4.58
C LEU A 434 -12.99 -15.14 -5.80
N LEU A 435 -12.61 -14.67 -7.00
CA LEU A 435 -13.15 -15.10 -8.28
C LEU A 435 -12.05 -15.68 -9.18
N PRO A 436 -12.37 -16.65 -10.06
CA PRO A 436 -11.45 -17.14 -11.06
C PRO A 436 -11.17 -16.08 -12.13
N ASN A 437 -9.91 -15.91 -12.50
CA ASN A 437 -9.48 -15.12 -13.65
C ASN A 437 -9.41 -16.02 -14.89
N LEU A 438 -10.46 -15.99 -15.71
CA LEU A 438 -10.59 -16.86 -16.87
C LEU A 438 -9.93 -16.29 -18.14
N PHE A 439 -10.02 -14.97 -18.35
CA PHE A 439 -9.78 -14.37 -19.66
C PHE A 439 -8.42 -13.69 -19.76
N ASN A 440 -8.03 -12.92 -18.76
CA ASN A 440 -6.82 -12.11 -18.84
C ASN A 440 -5.62 -12.88 -18.28
N SER A 441 -4.56 -13.02 -19.07
CA SER A 441 -3.27 -13.49 -18.60
C SER A 441 -2.22 -12.45 -18.97
N THR A 442 -1.31 -12.19 -18.03
CA THR A 442 -0.27 -11.20 -18.25
C THR A 442 0.66 -11.67 -19.36
N ARG A 443 0.81 -10.87 -20.41
CA ARG A 443 1.69 -11.20 -21.54
C ARG A 443 3.15 -11.21 -21.06
N LEU A 444 3.92 -12.22 -21.46
CA LEU A 444 5.32 -12.34 -21.02
C LEU A 444 6.16 -11.07 -21.32
N PRO A 445 6.04 -10.40 -22.49
CA PRO A 445 6.77 -9.16 -22.73
C PRO A 445 6.46 -8.06 -21.71
N GLN A 446 5.18 -7.84 -21.38
CA GLN A 446 4.77 -6.88 -20.36
C GLN A 446 5.28 -7.27 -18.97
N PHE A 447 5.23 -8.56 -18.61
CA PHE A 447 5.80 -9.06 -17.36
C PHE A 447 7.33 -8.82 -17.26
N LEU A 448 8.04 -9.01 -18.37
CA LEU A 448 9.49 -8.73 -18.45
C LEU A 448 9.79 -7.23 -18.40
N VAL A 449 8.93 -6.38 -18.97
CA VAL A 449 9.06 -4.93 -18.83
C VAL A 449 8.89 -4.53 -17.37
N MET A 450 7.85 -5.06 -16.71
CA MET A 450 7.56 -4.76 -15.31
C MET A 450 8.70 -5.23 -14.39
N PHE A 451 9.07 -6.51 -14.41
CA PHE A 451 10.02 -7.07 -13.43
C PHE A 451 11.46 -7.25 -13.91
N GLY A 452 11.79 -6.92 -15.16
CA GLY A 452 13.07 -7.21 -15.81
C GLY A 452 14.32 -6.94 -14.95
N PRO A 453 14.47 -5.76 -14.33
CA PRO A 453 15.63 -5.43 -13.49
C PRO A 453 15.81 -6.34 -12.28
N LEU A 454 14.72 -6.92 -11.76
CA LEU A 454 14.71 -7.80 -10.58
C LEU A 454 14.74 -9.29 -10.96
N LEU A 455 14.04 -9.65 -12.04
CA LEU A 455 13.76 -11.03 -12.42
C LEU A 455 15.03 -11.79 -12.74
N LEU A 456 15.97 -11.17 -13.47
CA LEU A 456 17.22 -11.84 -13.83
C LEU A 456 18.07 -12.23 -12.59
N PRO A 457 18.38 -11.31 -11.65
CA PRO A 457 19.01 -11.67 -10.39
C PRO A 457 18.29 -12.78 -9.61
N VAL A 458 16.96 -12.72 -9.53
CA VAL A 458 16.13 -13.68 -8.80
C VAL A 458 16.16 -15.08 -9.43
N VAL A 459 16.00 -15.17 -10.75
CA VAL A 459 16.07 -16.43 -11.49
C VAL A 459 17.49 -17.00 -11.41
N ALA A 460 18.52 -16.16 -11.59
CA ALA A 460 19.91 -16.58 -11.51
C ALA A 460 20.24 -17.14 -10.11
N LEU A 461 19.76 -16.50 -9.04
CA LEU A 461 19.88 -16.99 -7.66
C LEU A 461 19.25 -18.38 -7.52
N ALA A 462 17.98 -18.53 -7.88
CA ALA A 462 17.24 -19.79 -7.72
C ALA A 462 17.87 -20.94 -8.53
N VAL A 463 18.17 -20.70 -9.81
CA VAL A 463 18.75 -21.71 -10.70
C VAL A 463 20.16 -22.10 -10.27
N THR A 464 20.99 -21.14 -9.84
CA THR A 464 22.36 -21.44 -9.40
C THR A 464 22.35 -22.31 -8.15
N ILE A 465 21.49 -22.02 -7.18
CA ILE A 465 21.36 -22.84 -5.99
C ILE A 465 20.78 -24.21 -6.34
N ALA A 466 19.75 -24.27 -7.18
CA ALA A 466 19.15 -25.54 -7.61
C ALA A 466 20.16 -26.46 -8.31
N ARG A 467 21.03 -25.91 -9.17
CA ARG A 467 22.11 -26.66 -9.81
C ARG A 467 23.14 -27.17 -8.80
N ARG A 468 23.53 -26.35 -7.82
CA ARG A 468 24.45 -26.76 -6.74
C ARG A 468 23.88 -27.85 -5.86
N GLU A 469 22.56 -27.84 -5.64
CA GLU A 469 21.83 -28.88 -4.90
C GLU A 469 21.48 -30.10 -5.76
N GLY A 470 21.90 -30.15 -7.03
CA GLY A 470 21.66 -31.29 -7.92
C GLY A 470 20.18 -31.50 -8.28
N ILE A 471 19.38 -30.43 -8.34
CA ILE A 471 18.00 -30.48 -8.85
C ILE A 471 18.04 -30.67 -10.37
N LYS A 472 17.39 -31.72 -10.87
CA LYS A 472 17.35 -32.03 -12.30
C LYS A 472 16.25 -31.24 -13.01
N THR A 473 16.50 -30.81 -14.24
CA THR A 473 15.50 -30.09 -15.07
C THR A 473 14.19 -30.86 -15.21
N GLY A 474 14.24 -32.19 -15.32
CA GLY A 474 13.03 -33.02 -15.38
C GLY A 474 12.15 -32.94 -14.12
N GLN A 475 12.74 -32.75 -12.93
CA GLN A 475 11.98 -32.55 -11.69
C GLN A 475 11.27 -31.19 -11.69
N VAL A 476 11.95 -30.15 -12.19
CA VAL A 476 11.37 -28.82 -12.35
C VAL A 476 10.23 -28.85 -13.36
N ALA A 477 10.44 -29.50 -14.52
CA ALA A 477 9.41 -29.63 -15.55
C ALA A 477 8.17 -30.38 -15.04
N LEU A 478 8.37 -31.50 -14.32
CA LEU A 478 7.27 -32.25 -13.72
C LEU A 478 6.49 -31.41 -12.71
N GLY A 479 7.18 -30.76 -11.76
CA GLY A 479 6.51 -29.92 -10.76
C GLY A 479 5.80 -28.71 -11.39
N THR A 480 6.40 -28.11 -12.41
CA THR A 480 5.77 -27.03 -13.20
C THR A 480 4.47 -27.52 -13.85
N GLY A 481 4.52 -28.66 -14.53
CA GLY A 481 3.35 -29.28 -15.14
C GLY A 481 2.27 -29.64 -14.11
N SER A 482 2.66 -30.17 -12.94
CA SER A 482 1.72 -30.47 -11.86
C SER A 482 1.02 -29.23 -11.30
N ILE A 483 1.75 -28.13 -11.08
CA ILE A 483 1.17 -26.88 -10.60
C ILE A 483 0.19 -26.32 -11.63
N LEU A 484 0.59 -26.24 -12.90
CA LEU A 484 -0.27 -25.71 -13.95
C LEU A 484 -1.51 -26.57 -14.17
N LEU A 485 -1.35 -27.90 -14.19
CA LEU A 485 -2.47 -28.83 -14.27
C LEU A 485 -3.41 -28.65 -13.08
N GLY A 486 -2.87 -28.55 -11.85
CA GLY A 486 -3.66 -28.27 -10.66
C GLY A 486 -4.45 -26.96 -10.75
N MET A 487 -3.85 -25.89 -11.30
CA MET A 487 -4.51 -24.59 -11.49
C MET A 487 -5.60 -24.66 -12.58
N VAL A 488 -5.35 -25.37 -13.68
CA VAL A 488 -6.37 -25.59 -14.72
C VAL A 488 -7.52 -26.42 -14.17
N LEU A 489 -7.25 -27.51 -13.45
CA LEU A 489 -8.28 -28.31 -12.79
C LEU A 489 -9.07 -27.51 -11.76
N PHE A 490 -8.40 -26.62 -11.01
CA PHE A 490 -9.05 -25.69 -10.10
C PHE A 490 -10.01 -24.74 -10.83
N LEU A 491 -9.57 -24.13 -11.94
CA LEU A 491 -10.43 -23.25 -12.75
C LEU A 491 -11.64 -24.01 -13.32
N LEU A 492 -11.41 -25.22 -13.84
CA LEU A 492 -12.49 -26.08 -14.35
C LEU A 492 -13.48 -26.44 -13.24
N LEU A 493 -12.99 -26.81 -12.07
CA LEU A 493 -13.82 -27.12 -10.90
C LEU A 493 -14.61 -25.89 -10.45
N ALA A 494 -13.99 -24.71 -10.41
CA ALA A 494 -14.64 -23.45 -10.08
C ALA A 494 -15.76 -23.13 -11.09
N ALA A 495 -15.51 -23.34 -12.38
CA ALA A 495 -16.53 -23.17 -13.43
C ALA A 495 -17.70 -24.16 -13.27
N LEU A 496 -17.44 -25.40 -12.83
CA LEU A 496 -18.47 -26.43 -12.66
C LEU A 496 -19.30 -26.25 -11.37
N ILE A 497 -18.70 -25.77 -10.29
CA ILE A 497 -19.38 -25.65 -8.98
C ILE A 497 -20.14 -24.33 -8.88
N THR A 498 -19.60 -23.23 -9.41
CA THR A 498 -20.22 -21.92 -9.25
C THR A 498 -21.52 -21.82 -10.06
N PRO A 499 -22.60 -21.23 -9.51
CA PRO A 499 -23.84 -20.99 -10.26
C PRO A 499 -23.59 -20.22 -11.56
N GLN A 500 -22.74 -19.19 -11.49
CA GLN A 500 -22.34 -18.38 -12.64
C GLN A 500 -21.62 -19.25 -13.67
N GLY A 501 -20.59 -20.00 -13.27
CA GLY A 501 -19.85 -20.87 -14.18
C GLY A 501 -20.75 -21.89 -14.90
N ARG A 502 -21.71 -22.49 -14.20
CA ARG A 502 -22.70 -23.40 -14.81
C ARG A 502 -23.61 -22.71 -15.84
N GLN A 503 -24.02 -21.47 -15.57
CA GLN A 503 -24.82 -20.67 -16.50
C GLN A 503 -24.01 -20.32 -17.77
N TYR A 504 -22.75 -19.89 -17.62
CA TYR A 504 -21.84 -19.65 -18.74
C TYR A 504 -21.63 -20.93 -19.58
N LEU A 505 -21.40 -22.08 -18.94
CA LEU A 505 -21.22 -23.36 -19.62
C LEU A 505 -22.49 -23.81 -20.36
N ALA A 506 -23.66 -23.62 -19.76
CA ALA A 506 -24.95 -23.96 -20.38
C ALA A 506 -25.22 -23.07 -21.61
N ALA A 507 -25.03 -21.75 -21.50
CA ALA A 507 -25.18 -20.79 -22.59
C ALA A 507 -24.21 -21.09 -23.75
N TRP A 508 -22.95 -21.39 -23.42
CA TRP A 508 -21.96 -21.80 -24.41
C TRP A 508 -22.38 -23.06 -25.16
N ARG A 509 -22.84 -24.09 -24.42
CA ARG A 509 -23.22 -25.38 -25.00
C ARG A 509 -24.47 -25.27 -25.88
N SER A 510 -25.42 -24.42 -25.50
CA SER A 510 -26.66 -24.22 -26.26
C SER A 510 -26.50 -23.27 -27.45
N GLY A 511 -25.37 -22.57 -27.58
CA GLY A 511 -25.19 -21.48 -28.54
C GLY A 511 -26.10 -20.27 -28.24
N GLY A 512 -26.66 -20.21 -27.03
CA GLY A 512 -27.54 -19.14 -26.58
C GLY A 512 -26.77 -17.88 -26.17
N PRO A 513 -27.48 -16.77 -25.92
CA PRO A 513 -26.88 -15.54 -25.43
C PRO A 513 -26.22 -15.77 -24.07
N ILE A 514 -25.04 -15.19 -23.88
CA ILE A 514 -24.27 -15.32 -22.65
C ILE A 514 -24.82 -14.34 -21.62
N PRO A 515 -25.15 -14.77 -20.39
CA PRO A 515 -25.69 -13.91 -19.36
C PRO A 515 -24.82 -12.67 -19.11
N GLY A 516 -25.42 -11.47 -19.21
CA GLY A 516 -24.75 -10.17 -19.07
C GLY A 516 -24.04 -9.65 -20.32
N LEU A 517 -24.01 -10.44 -21.40
CA LEU A 517 -23.41 -10.09 -22.70
C LEU A 517 -24.42 -10.24 -23.85
N GLU A 518 -25.72 -10.19 -23.55
CA GLU A 518 -26.80 -10.35 -24.52
C GLU A 518 -26.75 -9.27 -25.62
N HIS A 519 -26.20 -8.10 -25.29
CA HIS A 519 -26.02 -6.97 -26.20
C HIS A 519 -24.74 -7.02 -27.04
N ILE A 520 -23.87 -8.02 -26.82
CA ILE A 520 -22.62 -8.20 -27.55
C ILE A 520 -22.83 -9.22 -28.68
N PRO A 521 -22.73 -8.83 -29.96
CA PRO A 521 -22.81 -9.75 -31.08
C PRO A 521 -21.70 -10.82 -31.02
N ASP A 522 -22.04 -12.07 -31.32
CA ASP A 522 -21.10 -13.20 -31.37
C ASP A 522 -20.25 -13.42 -30.09
N ALA A 523 -20.78 -13.04 -28.92
CA ALA A 523 -20.08 -13.18 -27.64
C ALA A 523 -19.44 -14.57 -27.41
N PRO A 524 -20.11 -15.72 -27.70
CA PRO A 524 -19.47 -17.04 -27.53
C PRO A 524 -18.18 -17.22 -28.34
N ARG A 525 -18.16 -16.72 -29.59
CA ARG A 525 -16.99 -16.81 -30.46
C ARG A 525 -15.85 -15.92 -29.95
N LEU A 526 -16.16 -14.68 -29.57
CA LEU A 526 -15.16 -13.72 -29.04
C LEU A 526 -14.51 -14.26 -27.77
N ILE A 527 -15.30 -14.79 -26.85
CA ILE A 527 -14.77 -15.41 -25.63
C ILE A 527 -13.92 -16.64 -25.96
N GLY A 528 -14.35 -17.46 -26.93
CA GLY A 528 -13.58 -18.63 -27.41
C GLY A 528 -12.21 -18.25 -27.96
N GLN A 529 -12.16 -17.17 -28.73
CA GLN A 529 -10.90 -16.61 -29.22
C GLN A 529 -10.00 -16.16 -28.08
N ARG A 530 -10.54 -15.44 -27.08
CA ARG A 530 -9.75 -15.00 -25.91
C ARG A 530 -9.20 -16.15 -25.07
N LEU A 531 -10.01 -17.18 -24.83
CA LEU A 531 -9.55 -18.38 -24.14
C LEU A 531 -8.47 -19.11 -24.95
N LEU A 532 -8.62 -19.18 -26.27
CA LEU A 532 -7.60 -19.76 -27.15
C LEU A 532 -6.30 -18.94 -27.14
N GLU A 533 -6.38 -17.61 -27.23
CA GLU A 533 -5.22 -16.71 -27.12
C GLU A 533 -4.44 -16.95 -25.82
N ARG A 534 -5.16 -17.07 -24.70
CA ARG A 534 -4.58 -17.40 -23.40
C ARG A 534 -3.89 -18.77 -23.39
N LEU A 535 -4.52 -19.79 -23.98
CA LEU A 535 -3.93 -21.13 -24.09
C LEU A 535 -2.69 -21.17 -24.98
N LEU A 536 -2.66 -20.37 -26.04
CA LEU A 536 -1.54 -20.26 -26.99
C LEU A 536 -0.38 -19.39 -26.45
N ALA A 537 -0.62 -18.59 -25.41
CA ALA A 537 0.38 -17.74 -24.76
C ALA A 537 0.61 -18.08 -23.27
N PRO A 538 0.94 -19.34 -22.89
CA PRO A 538 1.03 -19.78 -21.49
C PRO A 538 2.34 -19.36 -20.80
N TRP A 539 3.13 -18.48 -21.42
CA TRP A 539 4.55 -18.32 -21.10
C TRP A 539 4.82 -17.71 -19.72
N THR A 540 4.00 -16.74 -19.30
CA THR A 540 4.12 -16.11 -17.98
C THR A 540 3.82 -17.10 -16.85
N PRO A 541 2.63 -17.76 -16.79
CA PRO A 541 2.37 -18.74 -15.74
C PRO A 541 3.35 -19.92 -15.79
N LEU A 542 3.81 -20.33 -16.97
CA LEU A 542 4.84 -21.37 -17.12
C LEU A 542 6.17 -20.96 -16.47
N ALA A 543 6.68 -19.76 -16.76
CA ALA A 543 7.92 -19.26 -16.20
C ALA A 543 7.82 -19.09 -14.67
N LEU A 544 6.70 -18.57 -14.19
CA LEU A 544 6.43 -18.38 -12.76
C LEU A 544 6.31 -19.72 -12.02
N ALA A 545 5.58 -20.69 -12.57
CA ALA A 545 5.46 -22.03 -11.99
C ALA A 545 6.80 -22.78 -11.97
N ALA A 546 7.65 -22.57 -12.98
CA ALA A 546 9.01 -23.12 -13.01
C ALA A 546 9.92 -22.50 -11.95
N LEU A 547 9.87 -21.16 -11.78
CA LEU A 547 10.60 -20.47 -10.72
C LEU A 547 10.13 -20.91 -9.33
N LEU A 548 8.81 -20.99 -9.13
CA LEU A 548 8.17 -21.45 -7.91
C LEU A 548 8.60 -22.87 -7.55
N THR A 549 8.53 -23.79 -8.52
CA THR A 549 8.94 -25.19 -8.36
C THR A 549 10.44 -25.30 -8.07
N THR A 550 11.27 -24.52 -8.75
CA THR A 550 12.73 -24.50 -8.53
C THR A 550 13.05 -24.12 -7.08
N ALA A 551 12.46 -23.04 -6.57
CA ALA A 551 12.65 -22.62 -5.18
C ALA A 551 12.11 -23.66 -4.18
N LEU A 552 10.91 -24.21 -4.44
CA LEU A 552 10.27 -25.19 -3.58
C LEU A 552 11.09 -26.49 -3.46
N LEU A 553 11.57 -27.02 -4.58
CA LEU A 553 12.38 -28.24 -4.61
C LEU A 553 13.69 -28.06 -3.83
N VAL A 554 14.31 -26.88 -3.91
CA VAL A 554 15.52 -26.58 -3.13
C VAL A 554 15.20 -26.46 -1.65
N LEU A 555 14.14 -25.76 -1.27
CA LEU A 555 13.78 -25.52 0.13
C LEU A 555 13.38 -26.82 0.85
N LEU A 556 12.60 -27.67 0.17
CA LEU A 556 12.09 -28.92 0.71
C LEU A 556 13.02 -30.12 0.49
N ARG A 557 14.23 -29.92 -0.05
CA ARG A 557 15.19 -31.01 -0.21
C ARG A 557 15.61 -31.57 1.16
N PRO A 558 15.41 -32.89 1.42
CA PRO A 558 15.80 -33.52 2.67
C PRO A 558 17.30 -33.44 2.93
N ALA A 559 17.69 -33.27 4.21
CA ALA A 559 19.10 -33.16 4.60
C ALA A 559 20.02 -34.30 4.09
N PRO A 560 19.61 -35.59 4.10
CA PRO A 560 20.46 -36.68 3.60
C PRO A 560 20.80 -36.58 2.10
N LEU A 561 19.99 -35.85 1.32
CA LEU A 561 20.19 -35.67 -0.11
C LEU A 561 20.98 -34.39 -0.46
N ARG A 562 21.43 -33.63 0.55
CA ARG A 562 22.19 -32.39 0.36
C ARG A 562 23.69 -32.66 0.43
N HIS A 563 24.44 -31.94 -0.40
CA HIS A 563 25.91 -31.94 -0.33
C HIS A 563 26.43 -31.14 0.87
N ALA A 564 25.70 -30.10 1.28
CA ALA A 564 26.01 -29.27 2.44
C ALA A 564 24.71 -28.73 3.08
N PRO A 565 24.72 -28.36 4.37
CA PRO A 565 23.56 -27.72 5.00
C PRO A 565 23.19 -26.41 4.28
N LEU A 566 21.90 -26.24 3.98
CA LEU A 566 21.42 -25.00 3.41
C LEU A 566 21.50 -23.88 4.45
N HIS A 567 22.33 -22.88 4.17
CA HIS A 567 22.48 -21.73 5.06
C HIS A 567 21.15 -20.96 5.21
N PRO A 568 20.79 -20.49 6.42
CA PRO A 568 19.52 -19.80 6.65
C PRO A 568 19.28 -18.57 5.78
N GLU A 569 20.34 -17.86 5.40
CA GLU A 569 20.28 -16.66 4.55
C GLU A 569 19.80 -17.04 3.14
N VAL A 570 20.29 -18.18 2.65
CA VAL A 570 19.95 -18.73 1.34
C VAL A 570 18.52 -19.25 1.35
N ALA A 571 18.13 -20.00 2.39
CA ALA A 571 16.78 -20.47 2.55
C ALA A 571 15.78 -19.31 2.62
N TYR A 572 16.12 -18.25 3.35
CA TYR A 572 15.27 -17.06 3.44
C TYR A 572 15.17 -16.31 2.10
N ALA A 573 16.29 -16.10 1.39
CA ALA A 573 16.25 -15.48 0.08
C ALA A 573 15.40 -16.28 -0.92
N LEU A 574 15.50 -17.61 -0.91
CA LEU A 574 14.65 -18.49 -1.73
C LEU A 574 13.18 -18.47 -1.29
N LEU A 575 12.89 -18.29 -0.01
CA LEU A 575 11.51 -18.05 0.46
C LEU A 575 10.96 -16.76 -0.16
N LEU A 576 11.74 -15.68 -0.23
CA LEU A 576 11.30 -14.44 -0.89
C LEU A 576 11.08 -14.62 -2.40
N VAL A 577 11.95 -15.40 -3.08
CA VAL A 577 11.74 -15.79 -4.48
C VAL A 577 10.43 -16.55 -4.64
N LEU A 578 10.19 -17.55 -3.79
CA LEU A 578 8.97 -18.36 -3.76
C LEU A 578 7.73 -17.52 -3.52
N THR A 579 7.77 -16.59 -2.55
CA THR A 579 6.65 -15.70 -2.24
C THR A 579 6.30 -14.82 -3.44
N GLY A 580 7.27 -14.16 -4.06
CA GLY A 580 6.99 -13.32 -5.23
C GLY A 580 6.44 -14.14 -6.40
N ALA A 581 7.00 -15.33 -6.67
CA ALA A 581 6.50 -16.21 -7.72
C ALA A 581 5.06 -16.68 -7.46
N LEU A 582 4.73 -16.98 -6.19
CA LEU A 582 3.38 -17.35 -5.77
C LEU A 582 2.38 -16.20 -5.96
N LEU A 583 2.74 -14.98 -5.53
CA LEU A 583 1.90 -13.79 -5.67
C LEU A 583 1.62 -13.49 -7.16
N THR A 584 2.66 -13.43 -7.99
CA THR A 584 2.48 -13.16 -9.43
C THR A 584 1.78 -14.30 -10.16
N LEU A 585 1.95 -15.56 -9.72
CA LEU A 585 1.23 -16.68 -10.32
C LEU A 585 -0.25 -16.65 -9.90
N ALA A 586 -0.57 -16.25 -8.68
CA ALA A 586 -1.95 -16.21 -8.19
C ALA A 586 -2.83 -15.29 -9.05
N VAL A 587 -2.34 -14.10 -9.43
CA VAL A 587 -3.14 -13.14 -10.22
C VAL A 587 -3.44 -13.61 -11.65
N GLU A 588 -2.72 -14.63 -12.13
CA GLU A 588 -3.03 -15.26 -13.41
C GLU A 588 -4.29 -16.11 -13.32
N PHE A 589 -4.63 -16.66 -12.14
CA PHE A 589 -5.73 -17.62 -11.99
C PHE A 589 -6.87 -17.13 -11.09
N VAL A 590 -6.62 -16.23 -10.15
CA VAL A 590 -7.62 -15.73 -9.21
C VAL A 590 -7.44 -14.24 -8.95
N TYR A 591 -8.55 -13.56 -8.66
CA TYR A 591 -8.55 -12.18 -8.19
C TYR A 591 -9.60 -11.99 -7.09
N LEU A 592 -9.40 -10.99 -6.22
CA LEU A 592 -10.42 -10.58 -5.27
C LEU A 592 -11.43 -9.68 -5.97
N ARG A 593 -12.72 -10.01 -5.88
CA ARG A 593 -13.80 -9.16 -6.35
C ARG A 593 -13.86 -7.89 -5.50
N ASP A 594 -13.81 -6.76 -6.16
CA ASP A 594 -14.10 -5.44 -5.61
C ASP A 594 -15.13 -4.73 -6.51
N ILE A 595 -15.31 -3.42 -6.32
CA ILE A 595 -16.25 -2.62 -7.11
C ILE A 595 -15.93 -2.56 -8.61
N PHE A 596 -14.67 -2.73 -9.00
CA PHE A 596 -14.25 -2.65 -10.39
C PHE A 596 -14.54 -3.96 -11.14
N GLY A 597 -14.66 -5.09 -10.43
CA GLY A 597 -15.00 -6.38 -11.02
C GLY A 597 -13.92 -6.96 -11.94
N THR A 598 -12.68 -6.43 -11.86
CA THR A 598 -11.52 -6.90 -12.63
C THR A 598 -10.39 -7.30 -11.69
N ARG A 599 -9.30 -7.87 -12.23
CA ARG A 599 -8.12 -8.23 -11.43
C ARG A 599 -7.22 -7.04 -11.07
N MET A 600 -7.57 -5.82 -11.47
CA MET A 600 -6.77 -4.60 -11.35
C MET A 600 -6.12 -4.43 -9.97
N ASN A 601 -6.92 -4.38 -8.91
CA ASN A 601 -6.38 -4.19 -7.55
C ASN A 601 -5.59 -5.40 -7.04
N THR A 602 -5.94 -6.61 -7.48
CA THR A 602 -5.17 -7.80 -7.09
C THR A 602 -3.78 -7.76 -7.71
N VAL A 603 -3.68 -7.41 -9.01
CA VAL A 603 -2.39 -7.18 -9.70
C VAL A 603 -1.60 -6.11 -8.98
N PHE A 604 -2.19 -4.94 -8.73
CA PHE A 604 -1.54 -3.84 -8.02
C PHE A 604 -0.94 -4.28 -6.69
N LYS A 605 -1.78 -4.78 -5.78
CA LYS A 605 -1.34 -5.10 -4.42
C LYS A 605 -0.31 -6.25 -4.42
N PHE A 606 -0.42 -7.22 -5.32
CA PHE A 606 0.51 -8.36 -5.35
C PHE A 606 1.82 -8.03 -6.07
N TYR A 607 1.78 -7.25 -7.16
CA TYR A 607 2.99 -6.86 -7.90
C TYR A 607 3.83 -5.90 -7.08
N PHE A 608 3.20 -4.97 -6.35
CA PHE A 608 3.91 -4.06 -5.45
C PHE A 608 4.70 -4.85 -4.38
N GLN A 609 4.07 -5.81 -3.70
CA GLN A 609 4.76 -6.64 -2.71
C GLN A 609 5.79 -7.61 -3.33
N THR A 610 5.53 -8.10 -4.55
CA THR A 610 6.50 -8.90 -5.31
C THR A 610 7.77 -8.11 -5.56
N TRP A 611 7.66 -6.83 -5.96
CA TRP A 611 8.81 -5.96 -6.16
C TRP A 611 9.69 -5.88 -4.91
N VAL A 612 9.07 -5.71 -3.74
CA VAL A 612 9.79 -5.63 -2.46
C VAL A 612 10.55 -6.93 -2.17
N VAL A 613 9.89 -8.09 -2.21
CA VAL A 613 10.53 -9.36 -1.85
C VAL A 613 11.58 -9.80 -2.88
N TRP A 614 11.33 -9.58 -4.18
CA TRP A 614 12.29 -9.85 -5.24
C TRP A 614 13.43 -8.84 -5.27
N GLY A 615 13.21 -7.58 -4.89
CA GLY A 615 14.27 -6.59 -4.72
C GLY A 615 15.29 -7.02 -3.67
N ILE A 616 14.84 -7.49 -2.50
CA ILE A 616 15.73 -8.01 -1.45
C ILE A 616 16.44 -9.29 -1.88
N ALA A 617 15.71 -10.25 -2.47
CA ALA A 617 16.29 -11.51 -2.94
C ALA A 617 17.33 -11.29 -4.07
N GLY A 618 16.99 -10.43 -5.03
CA GLY A 618 17.86 -10.04 -6.14
C GLY A 618 19.12 -9.33 -5.66
N ALA A 619 18.99 -8.40 -4.70
CA ALA A 619 20.12 -7.68 -4.11
C ALA A 619 21.10 -8.65 -3.43
N TYR A 620 20.58 -9.61 -2.65
CA TYR A 620 21.38 -10.67 -2.06
C TYR A 620 22.07 -11.54 -3.14
N GLY A 621 21.32 -11.93 -4.18
CA GLY A 621 21.85 -12.73 -5.30
C GLY A 621 23.01 -12.08 -6.03
N LEU A 622 22.89 -10.77 -6.31
CA LEU A 622 23.93 -9.96 -6.92
C LEU A 622 25.16 -9.83 -6.02
N ALA A 623 24.98 -9.42 -4.77
CA ALA A 623 26.07 -9.19 -3.83
C ALA A 623 26.87 -10.46 -3.50
N ARG A 624 26.20 -11.63 -3.47
CA ARG A 624 26.90 -12.91 -3.26
C ARG A 624 27.77 -13.32 -4.45
N GLY A 625 27.74 -12.56 -5.54
CA GLY A 625 28.50 -12.86 -6.74
C GLY A 625 28.04 -14.14 -7.40
N LEU A 626 26.78 -14.57 -7.20
CA LEU A 626 26.22 -15.76 -7.86
C LEU A 626 26.17 -15.60 -9.38
N MET A 627 26.35 -14.37 -9.87
CA MET A 627 26.66 -14.04 -11.25
C MET A 627 28.16 -14.18 -11.59
N GLN A 628 28.81 -15.25 -11.13
CA GLN A 628 30.26 -15.50 -11.36
C GLN A 628 30.63 -15.50 -12.86
N ARG A 629 29.64 -15.69 -13.75
CA ARG A 629 29.81 -15.43 -15.18
C ARG A 629 29.60 -13.95 -15.44
N ARG A 630 30.67 -13.27 -15.89
CA ARG A 630 30.68 -11.85 -16.28
C ARG A 630 29.49 -11.45 -17.16
N VAL A 631 29.03 -12.34 -18.03
CA VAL A 631 27.87 -12.11 -18.91
C VAL A 631 26.57 -11.89 -18.12
N TRP A 632 26.29 -12.70 -17.10
CA TRP A 632 25.07 -12.54 -16.28
C TRP A 632 25.14 -11.27 -15.45
N ALA A 633 26.30 -10.97 -14.86
CA ALA A 633 26.53 -9.74 -14.11
C ALA A 633 26.34 -8.50 -14.99
N ALA A 634 26.89 -8.52 -16.21
CA ALA A 634 26.72 -7.46 -17.19
C ALA A 634 25.25 -7.30 -17.59
N ALA A 635 24.54 -8.41 -17.87
CA ALA A 635 23.13 -8.36 -18.23
C ALA A 635 22.25 -7.79 -17.11
N ALA A 636 22.47 -8.20 -15.85
CA ALA A 636 21.73 -7.62 -14.73
C ALA A 636 22.05 -6.14 -14.53
N LEU A 637 23.33 -5.74 -14.64
CA LEU A 637 23.72 -4.35 -14.57
C LEU A 637 23.03 -3.52 -15.66
N LEU A 638 23.01 -4.01 -16.90
CA LEU A 638 22.32 -3.34 -18.01
C LEU A 638 20.82 -3.19 -17.76
N LEU A 639 20.14 -4.23 -17.25
CA LEU A 639 18.72 -4.15 -16.92
C LEU A 639 18.44 -3.19 -15.76
N ILE A 640 19.31 -3.14 -14.75
CA ILE A 640 19.19 -2.19 -13.64
C ILE A 640 19.42 -0.76 -14.15
N LEU A 641 20.44 -0.53 -14.98
CA LEU A 641 20.68 0.77 -15.60
C LEU A 641 19.50 1.20 -16.49
N ALA A 642 18.90 0.26 -17.23
CA ALA A 642 17.68 0.51 -17.99
C ALA A 642 16.49 0.89 -17.07
N GLY A 643 16.31 0.19 -15.95
CA GLY A 643 15.29 0.53 -14.96
C GLY A 643 15.53 1.88 -14.25
N LEU A 644 16.79 2.32 -14.14
CA LEU A 644 17.16 3.63 -13.58
C LEU A 644 16.88 4.80 -14.54
N VAL A 645 16.59 4.53 -15.83
CA VAL A 645 16.16 5.58 -16.77
C VAL A 645 14.83 6.19 -16.33
N TYR A 646 13.91 5.38 -15.82
CA TYR A 646 12.62 5.86 -15.32
C TYR A 646 12.76 6.97 -14.26
N PRO A 647 13.34 6.72 -13.06
CA PRO A 647 13.45 7.77 -12.05
C PRO A 647 14.34 8.94 -12.51
N ALA A 648 15.37 8.69 -13.32
CA ALA A 648 16.27 9.74 -13.81
C ALA A 648 15.56 10.76 -14.70
N LEU A 649 14.53 10.35 -15.45
CA LEU A 649 13.74 11.22 -16.33
C LEU A 649 12.41 11.65 -15.71
N ALA A 650 11.75 10.78 -14.94
CA ALA A 650 10.46 11.08 -14.33
C ALA A 650 10.55 12.12 -13.20
N ILE A 651 11.62 12.10 -12.39
CA ILE A 651 11.84 13.11 -11.34
C ILE A 651 11.95 14.52 -11.94
N PRO A 652 12.85 14.81 -12.90
CA PRO A 652 12.91 16.14 -13.49
C PRO A 652 11.64 16.52 -14.26
N ALA A 653 10.99 15.58 -14.96
CA ALA A 653 9.71 15.83 -15.64
C ALA A 653 8.62 16.30 -14.65
N ARG A 654 8.46 15.61 -13.51
CA ARG A 654 7.54 16.01 -12.44
C ARG A 654 7.91 17.36 -11.81
N ALA A 655 9.20 17.63 -11.62
CA ALA A 655 9.64 18.90 -11.08
C ALA A 655 9.28 20.08 -12.02
N GLN A 656 9.35 19.87 -13.34
CA GLN A 656 8.98 20.87 -14.33
C GLN A 656 7.47 21.18 -14.33
N GLU A 657 6.61 20.23 -13.96
CA GLU A 657 5.16 20.45 -13.84
C GLU A 657 4.80 21.47 -12.72
N TYR A 658 5.67 21.67 -11.73
CA TYR A 658 5.43 22.58 -10.60
C TYR A 658 5.66 24.07 -10.93
N ASP A 659 6.61 24.38 -11.81
CA ASP A 659 6.98 25.73 -12.26
C ASP A 659 7.02 26.81 -11.15
N GLY A 660 7.44 26.44 -9.93
CA GLY A 660 7.41 27.30 -8.75
C GLY A 660 8.69 27.21 -7.92
N PRO A 661 8.93 28.16 -6.99
CA PRO A 661 10.09 28.13 -6.12
C PRO A 661 10.02 26.91 -5.18
N PRO A 662 11.15 26.20 -4.92
CA PRO A 662 11.13 25.02 -4.09
C PRO A 662 10.57 25.28 -2.69
N THR A 663 9.59 24.48 -2.26
CA THR A 663 8.97 24.56 -0.93
C THR A 663 8.46 23.20 -0.52
N LEU A 664 8.44 22.88 0.78
CA LEU A 664 7.81 21.66 1.28
C LEU A 664 6.31 21.85 1.60
N ASP A 665 5.82 23.08 1.57
CA ASP A 665 4.41 23.37 1.84
C ASP A 665 3.54 22.97 0.64
N GLY A 666 2.81 21.86 0.79
CA GLY A 666 1.97 21.33 -0.27
C GLY A 666 0.76 22.21 -0.62
N ALA A 667 0.36 23.12 0.26
CA ALA A 667 -0.72 24.07 0.01
C ALA A 667 -0.24 25.38 -0.65
N ALA A 668 1.07 25.59 -0.82
CA ALA A 668 1.62 26.84 -1.36
C ALA A 668 1.06 27.21 -2.75
N HIS A 669 0.68 26.21 -3.56
CA HIS A 669 0.05 26.45 -4.85
C HIS A 669 -1.36 27.05 -4.73
N LEU A 670 -2.12 26.71 -3.69
CA LEU A 670 -3.44 27.29 -3.42
C LEU A 670 -3.34 28.79 -3.19
N ARG A 671 -2.31 29.26 -2.47
CA ARG A 671 -2.10 30.70 -2.26
C ARG A 671 -1.95 31.48 -3.58
N ARG A 672 -1.41 30.85 -4.62
CA ARG A 672 -1.21 31.48 -5.95
C ARG A 672 -2.43 31.36 -6.86
N ILE A 673 -3.09 30.20 -6.87
CA ILE A 673 -4.15 29.86 -7.83
C ILE A 673 -5.54 30.11 -7.25
N TYR A 674 -5.72 29.86 -5.96
CA TYR A 674 -6.98 29.91 -5.22
C TYR A 674 -6.84 30.76 -3.94
N THR A 675 -6.33 31.99 -4.08
CA THR A 675 -5.96 32.86 -2.95
C THR A 675 -7.09 33.05 -1.94
N ALA A 676 -8.31 33.26 -2.41
CA ALA A 676 -9.48 33.45 -1.55
C ALA A 676 -9.79 32.21 -0.69
N ASP A 677 -9.74 31.00 -1.28
CA ASP A 677 -9.93 29.76 -0.53
C ASP A 677 -8.78 29.53 0.46
N PHE A 678 -7.54 29.83 0.06
CA PHE A 678 -6.37 29.68 0.94
C PHE A 678 -6.49 30.54 2.22
N GLU A 679 -6.87 31.81 2.09
CA GLU A 679 -7.05 32.72 3.22
C GLU A 679 -8.21 32.30 4.13
N ALA A 680 -9.34 31.88 3.54
CA ALA A 680 -10.50 31.41 4.29
C ALA A 680 -10.22 30.09 5.03
N ILE A 681 -9.49 29.15 4.41
CA ILE A 681 -9.05 27.90 5.03
C ILE A 681 -8.07 28.18 6.18
N ALA A 682 -7.15 29.14 6.01
CA ALA A 682 -6.26 29.56 7.09
C ALA A 682 -7.07 30.14 8.28
N TRP A 683 -8.04 31.02 7.99
CA TRP A 683 -8.94 31.55 9.01
C TRP A 683 -9.72 30.46 9.76
N LEU A 684 -10.27 29.47 9.05
CA LEU A 684 -10.96 28.33 9.66
C LEU A 684 -10.04 27.52 10.58
N ASN A 685 -8.78 27.30 10.18
CA ASN A 685 -7.81 26.58 11.00
C ASN A 685 -7.38 27.36 12.25
N GLU A 686 -7.42 28.69 12.22
CA GLU A 686 -7.05 29.56 13.34
C GLU A 686 -8.22 29.85 14.29
N ASN A 687 -9.46 29.88 13.79
CA ASN A 687 -10.62 30.41 14.54
C ASN A 687 -11.69 29.36 14.86
N VAL A 688 -11.63 28.15 14.27
CA VAL A 688 -12.62 27.09 14.52
C VAL A 688 -11.99 25.94 15.30
N ASP A 689 -12.38 25.85 16.56
CA ASP A 689 -12.04 24.74 17.44
C ASP A 689 -12.91 23.50 17.21
N GLY A 690 -12.37 22.33 17.57
CA GLY A 690 -13.07 21.06 17.44
C GLY A 690 -13.30 20.65 15.99
N ALA A 691 -14.36 19.89 15.74
CA ALA A 691 -14.73 19.36 14.42
C ALA A 691 -16.21 19.62 14.08
N PRO A 692 -16.70 20.88 14.14
CA PRO A 692 -18.06 21.20 13.71
C PRO A 692 -18.25 20.88 12.22
N VAL A 693 -19.48 20.53 11.85
CA VAL A 693 -19.81 20.22 10.44
C VAL A 693 -19.85 21.51 9.62
N ILE A 694 -19.15 21.48 8.49
CA ILE A 694 -19.12 22.56 7.50
C ILE A 694 -19.82 22.14 6.21
N LEU A 695 -20.64 23.00 5.62
CA LEU A 695 -21.20 22.78 4.30
C LEU A 695 -20.25 23.36 3.24
N GLU A 696 -19.85 22.55 2.28
CA GLU A 696 -19.15 22.94 1.04
C GLU A 696 -19.71 22.14 -0.14
N ALA A 697 -19.39 22.52 -1.38
CA ALA A 697 -19.85 21.78 -2.56
C ALA A 697 -19.20 20.37 -2.65
N PRO A 698 -19.99 19.30 -2.90
CA PRO A 698 -19.50 17.92 -2.97
C PRO A 698 -19.11 17.51 -4.39
N GLY A 699 -18.20 16.55 -4.53
CA GLY A 699 -18.04 15.76 -5.75
C GLY A 699 -19.04 14.59 -5.75
N ASP A 700 -19.78 14.40 -6.83
CA ASP A 700 -20.78 13.32 -6.94
C ASP A 700 -20.16 11.95 -7.31
N ARG A 701 -21.01 10.94 -7.56
CA ARG A 701 -20.59 9.57 -7.91
C ARG A 701 -19.64 9.49 -9.11
N PHE A 702 -19.75 10.43 -10.04
CA PHE A 702 -18.99 10.46 -11.29
C PHE A 702 -17.89 11.53 -11.28
N ARG A 703 -17.83 12.36 -10.23
CA ARG A 703 -16.90 13.49 -10.09
C ARG A 703 -15.94 13.26 -8.92
N ALA A 704 -14.90 12.50 -9.22
CA ALA A 704 -13.72 12.30 -8.39
C ALA A 704 -12.52 13.04 -8.99
N TYR A 705 -11.49 13.33 -8.19
CA TYR A 705 -10.28 14.05 -8.63
C TYR A 705 -10.56 15.50 -9.09
N THR A 706 -11.60 16.12 -8.54
CA THR A 706 -12.04 17.49 -8.84
C THR A 706 -11.90 18.42 -7.64
N TYR A 707 -11.94 19.73 -7.84
CA TYR A 707 -11.61 20.72 -6.80
C TYR A 707 -12.59 20.76 -5.60
N GLU A 708 -13.77 20.15 -5.71
CA GLU A 708 -14.75 19.97 -4.64
C GLU A 708 -14.14 19.25 -3.40
N GLY A 709 -14.67 19.50 -2.19
CA GLY A 709 -14.17 18.89 -0.95
C GLY A 709 -12.86 19.48 -0.40
N ARG A 710 -12.44 20.63 -0.91
CA ARG A 710 -11.19 21.33 -0.57
C ARG A 710 -11.14 21.86 0.86
N VAL A 711 -12.25 22.38 1.37
CA VAL A 711 -12.26 23.06 2.67
C VAL A 711 -12.07 22.00 3.76
N SER A 712 -12.85 20.92 3.71
CA SER A 712 -12.70 19.75 4.57
C SER A 712 -11.33 19.08 4.41
N ALA A 713 -10.78 18.98 3.20
CA ALA A 713 -9.45 18.41 2.98
C ALA A 713 -8.34 19.18 3.73
N PHE A 714 -8.32 20.52 3.63
CA PHE A 714 -7.25 21.33 4.24
C PHE A 714 -7.53 21.81 5.68
N THR A 715 -8.76 21.65 6.18
CA THR A 715 -9.08 21.94 7.58
C THR A 715 -9.20 20.69 8.43
N GLY A 716 -9.56 19.55 7.83
CA GLY A 716 -9.99 18.35 8.54
C GLY A 716 -11.36 18.50 9.19
N LEU A 717 -12.14 19.55 8.91
CA LEU A 717 -13.53 19.67 9.35
C LEU A 717 -14.41 18.67 8.56
N PRO A 718 -15.35 17.97 9.21
CA PRO A 718 -16.28 17.10 8.50
C PRO A 718 -17.24 17.91 7.63
N THR A 719 -17.32 17.63 6.34
CA THR A 719 -18.39 18.12 5.46
C THR A 719 -19.53 17.11 5.33
N LEU A 720 -20.71 17.57 4.90
CA LEU A 720 -21.85 16.68 4.62
C LEU A 720 -21.48 15.57 3.66
N LEU A 721 -20.80 15.92 2.57
CA LEU A 721 -20.26 15.00 1.59
C LEU A 721 -19.07 15.67 0.87
N GLY A 722 -17.96 14.95 0.74
CA GLY A 722 -16.82 15.32 -0.11
C GLY A 722 -16.95 14.67 -1.48
N TRP A 723 -16.01 13.79 -1.86
CA TRP A 723 -16.11 12.98 -3.08
C TRP A 723 -16.92 11.71 -2.84
N GLY A 724 -18.21 11.71 -3.18
CA GLY A 724 -19.10 10.58 -2.99
C GLY A 724 -18.60 9.29 -3.67
N GLY A 725 -18.04 9.39 -4.88
CA GLY A 725 -17.45 8.24 -5.58
C GLY A 725 -16.34 7.52 -4.79
N HIS A 726 -15.55 8.25 -4.00
CA HIS A 726 -14.51 7.65 -3.15
C HIS A 726 -15.09 7.01 -1.89
N GLU A 727 -16.11 7.65 -1.28
CA GLU A 727 -16.90 7.02 -0.20
C GLU A 727 -17.48 5.67 -0.65
N HIS A 728 -17.93 5.60 -1.91
CA HIS A 728 -18.41 4.35 -2.50
C HIS A 728 -17.33 3.26 -2.51
N GLN A 729 -16.14 3.61 -2.98
CA GLN A 729 -15.05 2.67 -3.22
C GLN A 729 -14.57 2.02 -1.92
N TRP A 730 -14.43 2.77 -0.82
CA TRP A 730 -13.98 2.16 0.45
C TRP A 730 -15.11 1.60 1.30
N ARG A 731 -16.32 2.18 1.30
CA ARG A 731 -17.46 1.66 2.11
C ARG A 731 -18.21 0.50 1.45
N GLY A 732 -18.10 0.36 0.12
CA GLY A 732 -18.75 -0.70 -0.67
C GLY A 732 -20.23 -0.48 -1.01
N ASN A 733 -20.81 0.67 -0.67
CA ASN A 733 -22.20 1.05 -1.04
C ASN A 733 -22.30 2.57 -1.29
N TYR A 734 -23.42 3.04 -1.85
CA TYR A 734 -23.63 4.45 -2.20
C TYR A 734 -24.80 5.10 -1.44
N ASP A 735 -25.29 4.46 -0.37
CA ASP A 735 -26.58 4.79 0.22
C ASP A 735 -26.56 6.18 0.89
N GLU A 736 -25.53 6.46 1.69
CA GLU A 736 -25.37 7.76 2.36
C GLU A 736 -25.03 8.90 1.40
N PRO A 737 -24.07 8.76 0.47
CA PRO A 737 -23.85 9.75 -0.58
C PRO A 737 -25.14 10.06 -1.37
N ALA A 738 -25.85 9.04 -1.85
CA ALA A 738 -27.11 9.22 -2.60
C ALA A 738 -28.19 9.96 -1.80
N ARG A 739 -28.25 9.73 -0.48
CA ARG A 739 -29.20 10.40 0.41
C ARG A 739 -28.86 11.88 0.62
N ARG A 740 -27.56 12.22 0.66
CA ARG A 740 -27.08 13.57 1.00
C ARG A 740 -26.93 14.49 -0.20
N GLU A 741 -26.61 13.96 -1.38
CA GLU A 741 -26.45 14.76 -2.61
C GLU A 741 -27.66 15.69 -2.89
N PRO A 742 -28.92 15.22 -2.86
CA PRO A 742 -30.08 16.10 -3.09
C PRO A 742 -30.30 17.12 -1.98
N ASP A 743 -29.94 16.79 -0.72
CA ASP A 743 -30.09 17.69 0.42
C ASP A 743 -29.06 18.82 0.35
N ILE A 744 -27.83 18.52 -0.07
CA ILE A 744 -26.79 19.53 -0.31
C ILE A 744 -27.19 20.44 -1.47
N GLU A 745 -27.71 19.86 -2.57
CA GLU A 745 -28.22 20.64 -3.70
C GLU A 745 -29.33 21.60 -3.25
N ARG A 746 -30.28 21.12 -2.44
CA ARG A 746 -31.35 21.96 -1.87
C ARG A 746 -30.82 23.05 -0.95
N LEU A 747 -29.88 22.73 -0.05
CA LEU A 747 -29.24 23.70 0.84
C LEU A 747 -28.64 24.87 0.07
N TYR A 748 -28.09 24.68 -1.13
CA TYR A 748 -27.54 25.77 -1.93
C TYR A 748 -28.53 26.42 -2.91
N THR A 749 -29.58 25.71 -3.34
CA THR A 749 -30.51 26.18 -4.40
C THR A 749 -31.81 26.78 -3.89
N THR A 750 -32.38 26.26 -2.79
CA THR A 750 -33.67 26.75 -2.25
C THR A 750 -33.56 28.22 -1.84
N ALA A 751 -34.64 29.00 -1.97
CA ALA A 751 -34.70 30.36 -1.43
C ALA A 751 -35.45 30.41 -0.07
N ASP A 752 -36.01 29.28 0.38
CA ASP A 752 -36.80 29.15 1.60
C ASP A 752 -35.88 29.04 2.84
N PRO A 753 -35.93 30.03 3.76
CA PRO A 753 -35.19 29.95 5.00
C PRO A 753 -35.58 28.79 5.92
N ALA A 754 -36.86 28.41 5.97
CA ALA A 754 -37.34 27.39 6.89
C ALA A 754 -36.83 26.00 6.49
N GLU A 755 -36.87 25.69 5.20
CA GLU A 755 -36.26 24.47 4.66
C GLU A 755 -34.75 24.43 4.94
N THR A 756 -34.07 25.57 4.75
CA THR A 756 -32.63 25.69 4.99
C THR A 756 -32.28 25.39 6.45
N LEU A 757 -32.92 26.06 7.40
CA LEU A 757 -32.69 25.86 8.84
C LEU A 757 -32.97 24.41 9.25
N THR A 758 -34.06 23.82 8.76
CA THR A 758 -34.41 22.41 9.01
C THR A 758 -33.28 21.45 8.58
N LEU A 759 -32.69 21.68 7.40
CA LEU A 759 -31.59 20.85 6.91
C LEU A 759 -30.28 21.13 7.66
N LEU A 760 -30.01 22.37 8.05
CA LEU A 760 -28.84 22.71 8.88
C LEU A 760 -28.90 21.98 10.24
N ASP A 761 -30.07 21.97 10.89
CA ASP A 761 -30.29 21.25 12.16
C ASP A 761 -30.18 19.74 11.98
N ARG A 762 -30.85 19.19 10.96
CA ARG A 762 -30.86 17.75 10.66
C ARG A 762 -29.48 17.14 10.57
N TYR A 763 -28.54 17.86 9.96
CA TYR A 763 -27.16 17.39 9.76
C TYR A 763 -26.15 18.00 10.72
N GLY A 764 -26.60 18.80 11.70
CA GLY A 764 -25.72 19.45 12.68
C GLY A 764 -24.70 20.41 12.04
N ILE A 765 -25.05 21.05 10.92
CA ILE A 765 -24.20 22.01 10.23
C ILE A 765 -24.01 23.22 11.13
N ARG A 766 -22.78 23.73 11.24
CA ARG A 766 -22.47 24.93 12.03
C ARG A 766 -21.80 26.01 11.20
N TYR A 767 -21.19 25.64 10.09
CA TYR A 767 -20.60 26.57 9.15
C TYR A 767 -21.11 26.30 7.74
N VAL A 768 -21.39 27.35 6.98
CA VAL A 768 -21.70 27.28 5.55
C VAL A 768 -20.65 28.07 4.79
N TYR A 769 -20.01 27.42 3.81
CA TYR A 769 -18.97 28.02 2.99
C TYR A 769 -19.54 28.43 1.63
N VAL A 770 -19.36 29.69 1.24
CA VAL A 770 -19.75 30.19 -0.09
C VAL A 770 -18.57 30.89 -0.75
N GLY A 771 -17.84 30.17 -1.62
CA GLY A 771 -16.72 30.71 -2.38
C GLY A 771 -16.99 30.76 -3.90
N PRO A 772 -15.94 31.00 -4.71
CA PRO A 772 -16.06 31.06 -6.17
C PRO A 772 -16.66 29.80 -6.79
N LEU A 773 -16.32 28.62 -6.25
CA LEU A 773 -16.85 27.33 -6.70
C LEU A 773 -18.37 27.25 -6.48
N GLU A 774 -18.82 27.53 -5.26
CA GLU A 774 -20.24 27.51 -4.90
C GLU A 774 -21.03 28.56 -5.71
N ARG A 775 -20.48 29.77 -5.89
CA ARG A 775 -21.09 30.85 -6.69
C ARG A 775 -21.20 30.51 -8.17
N THR A 776 -20.29 29.70 -8.71
CA THR A 776 -20.33 29.25 -10.10
C THR A 776 -21.35 28.12 -10.29
N ARG A 777 -21.50 27.26 -9.28
CA ARG A 777 -22.35 26.06 -9.35
C ARG A 777 -23.81 26.32 -9.05
N TYR A 778 -24.12 27.24 -8.12
CA TYR A 778 -25.44 27.40 -7.54
C TYR A 778 -26.08 28.75 -7.85
N PRO A 779 -27.42 28.85 -7.90
CA PRO A 779 -28.12 30.07 -8.28
C PRO A 779 -27.92 31.19 -7.24
N PRO A 780 -27.69 32.46 -7.65
CA PRO A 780 -27.46 33.57 -6.73
C PRO A 780 -28.56 33.77 -5.69
N ALA A 781 -29.84 33.55 -6.05
CA ALA A 781 -30.97 33.67 -5.14
C ALA A 781 -30.92 32.66 -3.99
N GLY A 782 -30.42 31.44 -4.26
CA GLY A 782 -30.22 30.43 -3.24
C GLY A 782 -29.08 30.80 -2.29
N LEU A 783 -28.00 31.39 -2.79
CA LEU A 783 -26.86 31.79 -1.94
C LEU A 783 -27.17 33.02 -1.07
N ALA A 784 -27.84 34.03 -1.63
CA ALA A 784 -28.17 35.28 -0.94
C ALA A 784 -29.11 35.10 0.27
N LYS A 785 -29.74 33.92 0.42
CA LYS A 785 -30.55 33.63 1.60
C LYS A 785 -29.72 33.57 2.88
N PHE A 786 -28.47 33.10 2.80
CA PHE A 786 -27.64 32.89 3.97
C PHE A 786 -27.33 34.21 4.70
N ASP A 787 -27.15 35.31 3.96
CA ASP A 787 -26.96 36.66 4.52
C ASP A 787 -28.11 37.11 5.44
N ARG A 788 -29.31 36.58 5.22
CA ARG A 788 -30.52 36.96 5.98
C ARG A 788 -30.74 36.13 7.22
N ILE A 789 -30.19 34.91 7.27
CA ILE A 789 -30.55 33.91 8.29
C ILE A 789 -29.37 33.39 9.11
N LEU A 790 -28.13 33.63 8.68
CA LEU A 790 -26.92 33.18 9.35
C LEU A 790 -26.00 34.37 9.70
N GLU A 791 -25.15 34.19 10.71
CA GLU A 791 -24.15 35.18 11.11
C GLU A 791 -22.96 35.10 10.13
N THR A 792 -22.59 36.22 9.50
CA THR A 792 -21.36 36.27 8.69
C THR A 792 -20.15 36.40 9.61
N VAL A 793 -19.25 35.41 9.59
CA VAL A 793 -18.06 35.36 10.45
C VAL A 793 -16.75 35.58 9.69
N TYR A 794 -16.80 35.45 8.36
CA TYR A 794 -15.70 35.78 7.45
C TYR A 794 -16.30 36.28 6.13
N ASP A 795 -15.80 37.41 5.63
CA ASP A 795 -16.16 37.93 4.31
C ASP A 795 -14.95 38.65 3.71
N ALA A 796 -14.25 37.96 2.80
CA ALA A 796 -13.08 38.52 2.14
C ALA A 796 -12.79 37.80 0.81
N ALA A 797 -12.26 38.55 -0.16
CA ALA A 797 -11.78 38.04 -1.44
C ALA A 797 -12.78 37.15 -2.23
N GLY A 798 -14.09 37.36 -2.06
CA GLY A 798 -15.14 36.59 -2.74
C GLY A 798 -15.53 35.28 -2.05
N VAL A 799 -15.01 35.01 -0.86
CA VAL A 799 -15.44 33.94 0.03
C VAL A 799 -16.19 34.53 1.22
N THR A 800 -17.36 33.96 1.51
CA THR A 800 -18.15 34.27 2.70
C THR A 800 -18.35 32.98 3.51
N ILE A 801 -18.06 33.02 4.81
CA ILE A 801 -18.33 31.92 5.73
C ILE A 801 -19.40 32.39 6.71
N TYR A 802 -20.47 31.62 6.78
CA TYR A 802 -21.57 31.85 7.69
C TYR A 802 -21.51 30.87 8.86
N ARG A 803 -21.86 31.35 10.05
CA ARG A 803 -22.06 30.55 11.26
C ARG A 803 -23.55 30.38 11.53
N TYR A 804 -23.94 29.13 11.77
CA TYR A 804 -25.27 28.78 12.24
C TYR A 804 -25.24 28.44 13.73
N THR A 805 -26.03 29.17 14.52
CA THR A 805 -26.26 28.94 15.94
C THR A 805 -27.71 28.52 16.12
N PRO A 806 -27.99 27.25 16.49
CA PRO A 806 -29.36 26.81 16.76
C PRO A 806 -30.01 27.63 17.87
N ALA A 807 -31.33 27.78 17.83
CA ALA A 807 -32.07 28.43 18.90
C ALA A 807 -31.84 27.66 20.23
N ALA A 808 -31.60 28.39 21.32
CA ALA A 808 -31.37 27.82 22.64
C ALA A 808 -32.60 27.02 23.10
N GLY A 809 -32.54 25.70 23.02
CA GLY A 809 -33.64 24.79 23.38
C GLY A 809 -33.62 23.45 22.65
N GLU A 810 -32.94 23.36 21.52
CA GLU A 810 -32.77 22.11 20.76
C GLU A 810 -31.31 21.67 20.83
N THR A 811 -30.93 20.99 21.91
CA THR A 811 -29.77 20.10 21.85
C THR A 811 -29.98 19.12 20.70
N PRO A 812 -29.03 18.96 19.77
CA PRO A 812 -29.12 17.87 18.80
C PRO A 812 -29.23 16.58 19.60
N THR A 813 -30.33 15.85 19.41
CA THR A 813 -30.37 14.45 19.81
C THR A 813 -29.16 13.79 19.18
N ASP A 814 -28.36 13.10 20.00
CA ASP A 814 -27.36 12.17 19.51
C ASP A 814 -28.00 11.39 18.36
N ALA A 815 -27.40 11.48 17.17
CA ALA A 815 -27.89 10.81 15.98
C ALA A 815 -28.21 9.36 16.37
N PRO A 816 -29.39 8.82 15.98
CA PRO A 816 -29.75 7.47 16.38
C PRO A 816 -28.62 6.54 15.93
N GLU A 817 -28.05 5.80 16.88
CA GLU A 817 -27.23 4.63 16.57
C GLU A 817 -27.99 3.87 15.49
N SER A 818 -27.47 3.89 14.26
CA SER A 818 -28.04 3.10 13.19
C SER A 818 -27.93 1.65 13.64
N GLU A 819 -29.06 1.06 14.04
CA GLU A 819 -29.14 -0.37 14.32
C GLU A 819 -28.45 -1.13 13.17
N PRO A 820 -27.70 -2.20 13.46
CA PRO A 820 -27.17 -3.05 12.42
C PRO A 820 -28.34 -3.70 11.68
N THR A 821 -28.71 -3.12 10.54
CA THR A 821 -29.70 -3.68 9.63
C THR A 821 -29.30 -5.11 9.30
N ARG A 822 -30.10 -6.09 9.77
CA ARG A 822 -30.01 -7.48 9.33
C ARG A 822 -30.03 -7.52 7.79
N PRO A 823 -29.22 -8.37 7.15
CA PRO A 823 -29.23 -8.47 5.70
C PRO A 823 -30.62 -8.93 5.23
N ARG A 824 -31.35 -8.04 4.55
CA ARG A 824 -32.53 -8.44 3.77
C ARG A 824 -32.03 -9.25 2.58
N GLN A 825 -32.62 -10.42 2.37
CA GLN A 825 -32.39 -11.24 1.19
C GLN A 825 -32.63 -10.42 -0.08
N PRO A 826 -31.82 -10.59 -1.15
CA PRO A 826 -32.05 -9.89 -2.40
C PRO A 826 -33.38 -10.34 -3.00
N LEU A 827 -34.33 -9.41 -3.10
CA LEU A 827 -35.48 -9.53 -3.97
C LEU A 827 -34.96 -9.61 -5.40
N ALA A 828 -35.20 -10.75 -6.04
CA ALA A 828 -35.08 -10.90 -7.48
C ALA A 828 -36.09 -9.96 -8.15
N VAL A 829 -35.62 -9.12 -9.06
CA VAL A 829 -36.44 -8.32 -9.97
C VAL A 829 -35.79 -8.45 -11.35
N PRO A 830 -36.59 -8.68 -12.42
CA PRO A 830 -36.19 -9.42 -13.63
C PRO A 830 -35.15 -8.73 -14.52
#